data_AF-A0A8H4VM35-F1
#
_entry.id   AF-A0A8H4VM35-F1
#
_cell.length_a   1.000
_cell.length_b   1.000
_cell.length_c   1.000
_cell.angle_alpha   90.00
_cell.angle_beta   90.00
_cell.angle_gamma   90.00
#
_symmetry.space_group_name_H-M   'P 1'
#
loop_
_entity.id
_entity.type
_entity.pdbx_description
1 polymer ?
#
loop_
_entity_poly.entity_id
_entity_poly.type
_entity_poly.pdbx_seq_one_letter_code
_entity_poly.pdbx_strand_id
1 'polypeptide(L)'
;MSLSKVPIIILLTFGFKKMLTPPHPPPSSDEAVPSTKIDIHGLRRYRFALGHLVQILVGAAEVIAIVGPRLPASPLLQKVLSLATLHSARPLNLRLNAINALGAALWIFGAALRLRTYQALGSFFRYEISIQKDHRLITTGPYSIVRHPSYSGLALANIGWFLWNFADGSALLAMSLSKIPLTLAVSWAFKKCITPPNPPPENKDTPITSNVMEMTWYTAKSPFYATTLQYLAGLAEAATILAWNYKSSPVSQVILSSLVFSTGRPQNLRLSPVTAVAGVTFLVGTAIRLLTFRYLGKFFRFQASIQSDHQLVTGGPYSIVRHPSYTALLITHTSWFFWQFGEGSWVRESGLWDTAFGKAFVSLYAFVMIVGTLYLTLGRMSNEDKALRDRFGKQWDNWASRMSLAKIPVVFIVTYAFMRCIRPPNPPPPTGERIKTTNILEIAWYTKNTPGPAGRLQFIAGLLEIATILAWNFPAHPLSKAILSLLVFNGGRPSQLHLSTASAIGGAMIVAGTLIRLATYRKLGKFFRFEASIQKDHQLVTDGPYAFVRHPSYTGLVLSHPGWVLWNFGQGSWVKESGLWNTLVGKVLVLSYFVIMIFGMLYLVLNRIADEDAALRQQFGKRWDEWAKKVPYYIIPGVW
;
A
#
# COMPACT_ATOMS: atom_id res chain seq x y z
N MET A 1 -10.49 -22.59 17.14
CA MET A 1 -9.83 -22.63 18.47
C MET A 1 -9.46 -21.20 18.89
N SER A 2 -10.29 -20.54 19.72
CA SER A 2 -9.97 -19.20 20.27
C SER A 2 -9.06 -19.26 21.51
N LEU A 3 -9.12 -20.36 22.28
CA LEU A 3 -8.32 -20.55 23.50
C LEU A 3 -6.80 -20.59 23.24
N SER A 4 -6.36 -21.09 22.09
CA SER A 4 -4.94 -21.11 21.70
C SER A 4 -4.33 -19.70 21.56
N LYS A 5 -5.16 -18.65 21.50
CA LYS A 5 -4.73 -17.26 21.44
C LYS A 5 -4.29 -16.71 22.80
N VAL A 6 -4.84 -17.22 23.91
CA VAL A 6 -4.64 -16.68 25.26
C VAL A 6 -3.17 -16.68 25.71
N PRO A 7 -2.39 -17.77 25.55
CA PRO A 7 -0.97 -17.76 25.94
C PRO A 7 -0.16 -16.70 25.19
N ILE A 8 -0.49 -16.47 23.91
CA ILE A 8 0.16 -15.46 23.08
C ILE A 8 -0.21 -14.05 23.57
N ILE A 9 -1.47 -13.78 23.90
CA ILE A 9 -1.90 -12.47 24.45
C ILE A 9 -1.13 -12.16 25.73
N ILE A 10 -1.00 -13.14 26.63
CA ILE A 10 -0.25 -13.02 27.89
C ILE A 10 1.22 -12.69 27.59
N LEU A 11 1.86 -13.48 26.71
CA LEU A 11 3.24 -13.27 26.30
C LEU A 11 3.47 -11.87 25.71
N LEU A 12 2.60 -11.44 24.79
CA LEU A 12 2.68 -10.12 24.17
C LEU A 12 2.49 -9.02 25.21
N THR A 13 1.53 -9.15 26.13
CA THR A 13 1.21 -8.12 27.12
C THR A 13 2.34 -7.92 28.13
N PHE A 14 2.85 -9.00 28.72
CA PHE A 14 3.98 -8.91 29.67
C PHE A 14 5.29 -8.61 28.96
N GLY A 15 5.49 -9.14 27.76
CA GLY A 15 6.62 -8.81 26.91
C GLY A 15 6.66 -7.33 26.56
N PHE A 16 5.51 -6.70 26.27
CA PHE A 16 5.41 -5.28 25.96
C PHE A 16 5.92 -4.40 27.08
N LYS A 17 5.54 -4.73 28.33
CA LYS A 17 6.07 -4.10 29.54
C LYS A 17 7.60 -4.22 29.59
N LYS A 18 8.12 -5.45 29.47
CA LYS A 18 9.58 -5.68 29.52
C LYS A 18 10.35 -4.96 28.41
N MET A 19 9.79 -4.90 27.20
CA MET A 19 10.41 -4.25 26.04
C MET A 19 10.48 -2.72 26.18
N LEU A 20 9.43 -2.12 26.75
CA LEU A 20 9.31 -0.66 26.86
C LEU A 20 9.77 -0.09 28.20
N THR A 21 10.04 -0.92 29.21
CA THR A 21 10.71 -0.50 30.44
C THR A 21 12.23 -0.45 30.23
N PRO A 22 12.91 0.70 30.50
CA PRO A 22 14.36 0.75 30.45
C PRO A 22 14.96 -0.09 31.59
N PRO A 23 16.09 -0.80 31.35
CA PRO A 23 16.76 -1.61 32.37
C PRO A 23 17.42 -0.79 33.48
N HIS A 24 17.63 0.51 33.26
CA HIS A 24 18.36 1.40 34.16
C HIS A 24 17.56 2.69 34.40
N PRO A 25 17.77 3.36 35.56
CA PRO A 25 17.14 4.64 35.86
C PRO A 25 17.58 5.74 34.88
N PRO A 26 16.88 6.89 34.86
CA PRO A 26 17.31 8.06 34.08
C PRO A 26 18.75 8.46 34.41
N PRO A 27 19.50 9.04 33.45
CA PRO A 27 20.82 9.60 33.71
C PRO A 27 20.72 10.76 34.71
N SER A 28 21.81 11.04 35.42
CA SER A 28 21.92 12.26 36.22
C SER A 28 21.98 13.49 35.32
N SER A 29 21.64 14.67 35.87
CA SER A 29 21.51 15.91 35.08
C SER A 29 22.81 16.34 34.38
N ASP A 30 23.96 15.96 34.92
CA ASP A 30 25.30 16.19 34.39
C ASP A 30 25.69 15.26 33.24
N GLU A 31 25.08 14.07 33.14
CA GLU A 31 25.31 13.11 32.05
C GLU A 31 24.34 13.30 30.86
N ALA A 32 23.26 14.07 31.06
CA ALA A 32 22.22 14.29 30.07
C ALA A 32 22.69 15.22 28.95
N VAL A 33 22.52 14.80 27.70
CA VAL A 33 22.84 15.63 26.53
C VAL A 33 21.64 16.52 26.21
N PRO A 34 21.83 17.84 26.05
CA PRO A 34 20.77 18.75 25.62
C PRO A 34 20.14 18.30 24.30
N SER A 35 18.85 18.01 24.33
CA SER A 35 18.13 17.55 23.13
C SER A 35 17.79 18.69 22.19
N THR A 36 17.88 18.46 20.88
CA THR A 36 17.47 19.42 19.86
C THR A 36 15.95 19.58 19.82
N LYS A 37 15.45 20.70 20.36
CA LYS A 37 14.13 21.39 20.17
C LYS A 37 12.81 20.59 20.27
N ILE A 38 12.77 19.26 20.40
CA ILE A 38 11.51 18.47 20.51
C ILE A 38 11.70 17.23 21.42
N ASP A 39 12.29 17.37 22.59
CA ASP A 39 12.25 16.30 23.60
C ASP A 39 11.75 16.86 24.92
N ILE A 40 10.43 16.92 25.04
CA ILE A 40 9.79 17.17 26.34
C ILE A 40 9.94 15.86 27.11
N HIS A 41 10.94 15.77 27.99
CA HIS A 41 11.29 14.58 28.77
C HIS A 41 10.07 13.90 29.42
N GLY A 42 9.09 14.68 29.91
CA GLY A 42 7.84 14.18 30.47
C GLY A 42 6.93 13.46 29.47
N LEU A 43 6.86 13.93 28.23
CA LEU A 43 6.00 13.36 27.19
C LEU A 43 6.46 11.95 26.79
N ARG A 44 7.76 11.67 26.87
CA ARG A 44 8.34 10.37 26.49
C ARG A 44 7.97 9.26 27.49
N ARG A 45 8.09 9.54 28.79
CA ARG A 45 7.70 8.61 29.87
C ARG A 45 6.19 8.37 29.85
N TYR A 46 5.41 9.44 29.66
CA TYR A 46 3.96 9.35 29.52
C TYR A 46 3.55 8.45 28.34
N ARG A 47 4.21 8.58 27.18
CA ARG A 47 3.92 7.74 26.00
C ARG A 47 4.13 6.25 26.25
N PHE A 48 5.21 5.86 26.93
CA PHE A 48 5.45 4.46 27.24
C PHE A 48 4.48 3.93 28.31
N ALA A 49 4.20 4.72 29.34
CA ALA A 49 3.20 4.37 30.35
C ALA A 49 1.81 4.18 29.73
N LEU A 50 1.40 5.09 28.85
CA LEU A 50 0.15 5.00 28.09
C LEU A 50 0.13 3.76 27.19
N GLY A 51 1.23 3.47 26.50
CA GLY A 51 1.36 2.26 25.68
C GLY A 51 1.20 0.98 26.50
N HIS A 52 1.79 0.90 27.69
CA HIS A 52 1.60 -0.22 28.61
C HIS A 52 0.14 -0.37 29.03
N LEU A 53 -0.48 0.72 29.48
CA LEU A 53 -1.85 0.72 29.93
C LEU A 53 -2.79 0.24 28.82
N VAL A 54 -2.65 0.79 27.62
CA VAL A 54 -3.44 0.38 26.46
C VAL A 54 -3.25 -1.11 26.15
N GLN A 55 -2.02 -1.61 26.10
CA GLN A 55 -1.77 -3.03 25.81
C GLN A 55 -2.35 -3.95 26.88
N ILE A 56 -2.24 -3.59 28.16
CA ILE A 56 -2.82 -4.38 29.26
C ILE A 56 -4.34 -4.40 29.16
N LEU A 57 -4.98 -3.24 28.93
CA LEU A 57 -6.43 -3.15 28.80
C LEU A 57 -6.94 -3.94 27.60
N VAL A 58 -6.32 -3.80 26.43
CA VAL A 58 -6.71 -4.54 25.22
C VAL A 58 -6.49 -6.04 25.40
N GLY A 59 -5.34 -6.45 25.95
CA GLY A 59 -5.04 -7.85 26.22
C GLY A 59 -5.99 -8.47 27.23
N ALA A 60 -6.26 -7.79 28.35
CA ALA A 60 -7.22 -8.25 29.35
C ALA A 60 -8.63 -8.34 28.79
N ALA A 61 -9.09 -7.32 28.07
CA ALA A 61 -10.39 -7.32 27.41
C ALA A 61 -10.55 -8.51 26.45
N GLU A 62 -9.51 -8.81 25.66
CA GLU A 62 -9.53 -9.94 24.72
C GLU A 62 -9.53 -11.30 25.44
N VAL A 63 -8.74 -11.46 26.52
CA VAL A 63 -8.77 -12.68 27.33
C VAL A 63 -10.13 -12.88 28.00
N ILE A 64 -10.71 -11.82 28.59
CA ILE A 64 -12.04 -11.87 29.21
C ILE A 64 -13.09 -12.26 28.16
N ALA A 65 -13.04 -11.67 26.97
CA ALA A 65 -13.96 -11.99 25.88
C ALA A 65 -13.81 -13.44 25.35
N ILE A 66 -12.60 -14.03 25.42
CA ILE A 66 -12.37 -15.42 25.05
C ILE A 66 -12.81 -16.38 26.16
N VAL A 67 -12.44 -16.11 27.42
CA VAL A 67 -12.62 -17.05 28.53
C VAL A 67 -14.00 -16.91 29.17
N GLY A 68 -14.49 -15.69 29.37
CA GLY A 68 -15.70 -15.43 30.14
C GLY A 68 -16.97 -16.11 29.63
N PRO A 69 -17.23 -16.23 28.31
CA PRO A 69 -18.39 -17.00 27.83
C PRO A 69 -18.34 -18.51 28.13
N ARG A 70 -17.21 -19.02 28.64
CA ARG A 70 -17.01 -20.43 29.02
C ARG A 70 -17.12 -20.65 30.53
N LEU A 71 -17.31 -19.60 31.31
CA LEU A 71 -17.49 -19.67 32.77
C LEU A 71 -18.98 -19.71 33.14
N PRO A 72 -19.34 -20.23 34.33
CA PRO A 72 -20.72 -20.21 34.82
C PRO A 72 -21.29 -18.79 34.86
N ALA A 73 -22.52 -18.61 34.40
CA ALA A 73 -23.15 -17.29 34.32
C ALA A 73 -23.39 -16.69 35.72
N SER A 74 -22.91 -15.46 35.94
CA SER A 74 -23.23 -14.66 37.13
C SER A 74 -23.46 -13.19 36.74
N PRO A 75 -24.24 -12.41 37.51
CA PRO A 75 -24.47 -10.99 37.22
C PRO A 75 -23.18 -10.18 37.13
N LEU A 76 -22.20 -10.49 37.99
CA LEU A 76 -20.88 -9.88 37.98
C LEU A 76 -20.11 -10.24 36.69
N LEU A 77 -20.10 -11.51 36.29
CA LEU A 77 -19.44 -11.96 35.07
C LEU A 77 -20.05 -11.31 33.83
N GLN A 78 -21.38 -11.16 33.78
CA GLN A 78 -22.06 -10.47 32.68
C GLN A 78 -21.66 -8.99 32.61
N LYS A 79 -21.55 -8.30 33.75
CA LYS A 79 -21.08 -6.91 33.82
C LYS A 79 -19.61 -6.77 33.42
N VAL A 80 -18.75 -7.71 33.82
CA VAL A 80 -17.33 -7.73 33.43
C VAL A 80 -17.20 -8.00 31.93
N LEU A 81 -17.96 -8.96 31.40
CA LEU A 81 -18.01 -9.25 29.96
C LEU A 81 -18.54 -8.06 29.16
N SER A 82 -19.59 -7.38 29.61
CA SER A 82 -20.12 -6.22 28.91
C SER A 82 -19.09 -5.08 28.87
N LEU A 83 -18.40 -4.82 29.97
CA LEU A 83 -17.34 -3.80 30.02
C LEU A 83 -16.13 -4.18 29.14
N ALA A 84 -15.64 -5.41 29.26
CA ALA A 84 -14.50 -5.90 28.48
C ALA A 84 -14.78 -5.93 26.98
N THR A 85 -16.05 -6.13 26.59
CA THR A 85 -16.47 -6.11 25.19
C THR A 85 -16.94 -4.73 24.70
N LEU A 86 -16.80 -3.69 25.53
CA LEU A 86 -17.30 -2.34 25.24
C LEU A 86 -18.78 -2.35 24.82
N HIS A 87 -19.58 -3.17 25.51
CA HIS A 87 -21.00 -3.39 25.25
C HIS A 87 -21.31 -3.91 23.83
N SER A 88 -20.35 -4.58 23.19
CA SER A 88 -20.54 -5.11 21.84
C SER A 88 -21.76 -6.03 21.77
N ALA A 89 -22.73 -5.67 20.93
CA ALA A 89 -24.00 -6.38 20.78
C ALA A 89 -23.89 -7.73 20.04
N ARG A 90 -22.68 -8.27 19.80
CA ARG A 90 -22.45 -9.48 19.00
C ARG A 90 -21.36 -10.40 19.59
N PRO A 91 -21.45 -11.72 19.32
CA PRO A 91 -20.38 -12.66 19.67
C PRO A 91 -19.09 -12.34 18.90
N LEU A 92 -17.98 -12.20 19.63
CA LEU A 92 -16.68 -11.82 19.08
C LEU A 92 -15.96 -13.06 18.52
N ASN A 93 -15.65 -13.06 17.21
CA ASN A 93 -14.93 -14.15 16.56
C ASN A 93 -13.40 -14.05 16.79
N LEU A 94 -12.99 -14.17 18.06
CA LEU A 94 -11.61 -13.93 18.52
C LEU A 94 -10.68 -15.13 18.26
N ARG A 95 -10.49 -15.48 16.99
CA ARG A 95 -9.65 -16.60 16.57
C ARG A 95 -8.23 -16.16 16.22
N LEU A 96 -7.26 -17.04 16.44
CA LEU A 96 -5.90 -16.86 15.94
C LEU A 96 -5.86 -17.15 14.43
N ASN A 97 -5.53 -16.15 13.61
CA ASN A 97 -5.36 -16.31 12.17
C ASN A 97 -3.88 -16.14 11.75
N ALA A 98 -3.57 -16.35 10.46
CA ALA A 98 -2.22 -16.22 9.93
C ALA A 98 -1.60 -14.82 10.08
N ILE A 99 -2.41 -13.76 10.00
CA ILE A 99 -1.96 -12.37 10.19
C ILE A 99 -1.66 -12.09 11.66
N ASN A 100 -2.48 -12.58 12.60
CA ASN A 100 -2.18 -12.50 14.03
C ASN A 100 -0.89 -13.28 14.33
N ALA A 101 -0.72 -14.48 13.77
CA ALA A 101 0.49 -15.28 13.97
C ALA A 101 1.74 -14.57 13.44
N LEU A 102 1.67 -13.99 12.23
CA LEU A 102 2.74 -13.15 11.69
C LEU A 102 3.00 -11.93 12.58
N GLY A 103 1.94 -11.26 13.05
CA GLY A 103 2.03 -10.12 13.96
C GLY A 103 2.74 -10.46 15.26
N ALA A 104 2.37 -11.58 15.89
CA ALA A 104 3.04 -12.09 17.08
C ALA A 104 4.52 -12.42 16.80
N ALA A 105 4.83 -13.07 15.67
CA ALA A 105 6.20 -13.41 15.30
C ALA A 105 7.08 -12.17 15.10
N LEU A 106 6.60 -11.18 14.33
CA LEU A 106 7.30 -9.91 14.14
C LEU A 106 7.46 -9.15 15.44
N TRP A 107 6.44 -9.18 16.30
CA TRP A 107 6.48 -8.55 17.61
C TRP A 107 7.55 -9.19 18.50
N ILE A 108 7.54 -10.53 18.63
CA ILE A 108 8.49 -11.29 19.44
C ILE A 108 9.91 -11.07 18.94
N PHE A 109 10.14 -11.13 17.62
CA PHE A 109 11.47 -10.91 17.06
C PHE A 109 11.95 -9.47 17.28
N GLY A 110 11.09 -8.48 17.07
CA GLY A 110 11.40 -7.06 17.31
C GLY A 110 11.72 -6.78 18.78
N ALA A 111 10.92 -7.34 19.69
CA ALA A 111 11.14 -7.26 21.13
C ALA A 111 12.44 -7.96 21.55
N ALA A 112 12.72 -9.16 21.02
CA ALA A 112 13.95 -9.89 21.30
C ALA A 112 15.19 -9.13 20.81
N LEU A 113 15.15 -8.56 19.60
CA LEU A 113 16.22 -7.71 19.08
C LEU A 113 16.45 -6.51 20.01
N ARG A 114 15.39 -5.83 20.42
CA ARG A 114 15.45 -4.68 21.33
C ARG A 114 16.01 -5.07 22.71
N LEU A 115 15.57 -6.17 23.30
CA LEU A 115 16.12 -6.67 24.57
C LEU A 115 17.60 -7.07 24.44
N ARG A 116 18.00 -7.65 23.30
CA ARG A 116 19.41 -7.95 23.01
C ARG A 116 20.25 -6.68 22.88
N THR A 117 19.68 -5.56 22.41
CA THR A 117 20.37 -4.27 22.43
C THR A 117 20.58 -3.73 23.83
N TYR A 118 19.62 -3.94 24.74
CA TYR A 118 19.75 -3.57 26.14
C TYR A 118 20.88 -4.36 26.79
N GLN A 119 20.96 -5.66 26.51
CA GLN A 119 22.04 -6.52 27.00
C GLN A 119 23.41 -6.13 26.42
N ALA A 120 23.48 -5.83 25.12
CA ALA A 120 24.74 -5.45 24.47
C ALA A 120 25.29 -4.10 24.93
N LEU A 121 24.41 -3.11 25.19
CA LEU A 121 24.84 -1.84 25.77
C LEU A 121 25.06 -1.91 27.28
N GLY A 122 24.44 -2.87 27.97
CA GLY A 122 24.56 -3.03 29.41
C GLY A 122 24.26 -1.73 30.16
N SER A 123 25.16 -1.35 31.07
CA SER A 123 25.08 -0.13 31.87
C SER A 123 24.99 1.15 31.03
N PHE A 124 25.42 1.16 29.78
CA PHE A 124 25.37 2.34 28.91
C PHE A 124 23.97 2.65 28.35
N PHE A 125 23.01 1.72 28.45
CA PHE A 125 21.68 1.96 27.90
C PHE A 125 20.87 2.95 28.75
N ARG A 126 20.44 4.05 28.12
CA ARG A 126 19.47 5.01 28.66
C ARG A 126 18.44 5.37 27.59
N TYR A 127 17.21 5.67 28.01
CA TYR A 127 16.20 6.24 27.10
C TYR A 127 16.45 7.71 26.78
N GLU A 128 16.95 8.44 27.77
CA GLU A 128 17.42 9.81 27.61
C GLU A 128 18.83 9.79 27.05
N ILE A 129 19.08 10.60 26.02
CA ILE A 129 20.39 10.66 25.37
C ILE A 129 21.38 11.20 26.39
N SER A 130 22.36 10.38 26.73
CA SER A 130 23.36 10.69 27.76
C SER A 130 24.69 10.06 27.39
N ILE A 131 25.77 10.74 27.75
CA ILE A 131 27.14 10.23 27.64
C ILE A 131 27.64 10.06 29.08
N GLN A 132 27.58 8.81 29.55
CA GLN A 132 28.03 8.43 30.90
C GLN A 132 29.54 8.55 31.05
N LYS A 133 30.02 8.63 32.29
CA LYS A 133 31.44 8.47 32.59
C LYS A 133 31.92 7.09 32.09
N ASP A 134 33.08 7.06 31.43
CA ASP A 134 33.66 5.87 30.80
C ASP A 134 32.82 5.23 29.67
N HIS A 135 31.94 6.00 29.01
CA HIS A 135 31.14 5.51 27.87
C HIS A 135 32.05 4.98 26.75
N ARG A 136 31.84 3.72 26.36
CA ARG A 136 32.58 3.08 25.26
C ARG A 136 31.67 2.86 24.07
N LEU A 137 32.24 2.97 22.86
CA LEU A 137 31.54 2.63 21.65
C LEU A 137 31.37 1.11 21.57
N ILE A 138 30.13 0.62 21.66
CA ILE A 138 29.82 -0.79 21.48
C ILE A 138 29.65 -1.09 20.00
N THR A 139 30.54 -1.92 19.45
CA THR A 139 30.54 -2.36 18.04
C THR A 139 30.23 -3.83 17.86
N THR A 140 30.02 -4.58 18.95
CA THR A 140 29.75 -6.02 18.94
C THR A 140 28.25 -6.35 18.96
N GLY A 141 27.90 -7.58 18.61
CA GLY A 141 26.50 -8.03 18.61
C GLY A 141 25.66 -7.28 17.57
N PRO A 142 24.41 -6.86 17.87
CA PRO A 142 23.55 -6.16 16.90
C PRO A 142 24.16 -4.87 16.32
N TYR A 143 25.05 -4.21 17.08
CA TYR A 143 25.73 -2.97 16.66
C TYR A 143 26.78 -3.18 15.56
N SER A 144 27.22 -4.42 15.33
CA SER A 144 28.11 -4.78 14.21
C SER A 144 27.41 -4.73 12.85
N ILE A 145 26.07 -4.83 12.84
CA ILE A 145 25.26 -4.92 11.62
C ILE A 145 24.61 -3.57 11.28
N VAL A 146 24.02 -2.91 12.28
CA VAL A 146 23.28 -1.66 12.10
C VAL A 146 23.59 -0.70 13.24
N ARG A 147 23.67 0.61 12.92
CA ARG A 147 24.00 1.66 13.90
C ARG A 147 22.98 1.80 15.04
N HIS A 148 21.71 1.53 14.77
CA HIS A 148 20.63 1.67 15.75
C HIS A 148 19.69 0.46 15.81
N PRO A 149 20.18 -0.71 16.26
CA PRO A 149 19.41 -1.95 16.25
C PRO A 149 18.18 -1.90 17.17
N SER A 150 18.22 -1.06 18.22
CA SER A 150 17.11 -0.88 19.16
C SER A 150 15.89 -0.21 18.50
N TYR A 151 16.13 0.73 17.57
CA TYR A 151 15.07 1.36 16.79
C TYR A 151 14.54 0.40 15.71
N SER A 152 15.41 -0.40 15.09
CA SER A 152 14.98 -1.47 14.17
C SER A 152 14.06 -2.47 14.88
N GLY A 153 14.43 -2.93 16.08
CA GLY A 153 13.61 -3.82 16.91
C GLY A 153 12.27 -3.19 17.29
N LEU A 154 12.27 -1.91 17.69
CA LEU A 154 11.03 -1.18 18.01
C LEU A 154 10.12 -1.01 16.80
N ALA A 155 10.67 -0.67 15.63
CA ALA A 155 9.89 -0.53 14.40
C ALA A 155 9.20 -1.84 14.03
N LEU A 156 9.94 -2.96 14.09
CA LEU A 156 9.39 -4.28 13.81
C LEU A 156 8.34 -4.70 14.85
N ALA A 157 8.58 -4.41 16.13
CA ALA A 157 7.62 -4.67 17.19
C ALA A 157 6.33 -3.88 16.97
N ASN A 158 6.40 -2.62 16.55
CA ASN A 158 5.21 -1.82 16.25
C ASN A 158 4.42 -2.37 15.05
N ILE A 159 5.10 -2.85 14.00
CA ILE A 159 4.46 -3.55 12.87
C ILE A 159 3.75 -4.81 13.36
N GLY A 160 4.43 -5.62 14.17
CA GLY A 160 3.86 -6.84 14.75
C GLY A 160 2.65 -6.57 15.65
N TRP A 161 2.73 -5.54 16.49
CA TRP A 161 1.64 -5.08 17.35
C TRP A 161 0.42 -4.65 16.53
N PHE A 162 0.65 -3.94 15.42
CA PHE A 162 -0.43 -3.52 14.52
C PHE A 162 -1.10 -4.73 13.86
N LEU A 163 -0.32 -5.64 13.28
CA LEU A 163 -0.86 -6.88 12.67
C LEU A 163 -1.60 -7.76 13.69
N TRP A 164 -1.15 -7.80 14.94
CA TRP A 164 -1.85 -8.53 15.99
C TRP A 164 -3.21 -7.92 16.32
N ASN A 165 -3.24 -6.61 16.55
CA ASN A 165 -4.41 -5.91 17.07
C ASN A 165 -5.41 -5.45 16.00
N PHE A 166 -5.01 -5.37 14.72
CA PHE A 166 -5.85 -4.92 13.60
C PHE A 166 -6.07 -6.01 12.53
N ALA A 167 -5.93 -7.28 12.90
CA ALA A 167 -6.29 -8.41 12.03
C ALA A 167 -7.61 -9.06 12.46
N ASP A 168 -8.29 -9.69 11.49
CA ASP A 168 -9.60 -10.33 11.70
C ASP A 168 -9.62 -11.31 12.87
N GLY A 169 -10.42 -10.99 13.88
CA GLY A 169 -10.49 -11.78 15.11
C GLY A 169 -9.62 -11.25 16.24
N SER A 170 -9.19 -9.99 16.19
CA SER A 170 -8.75 -9.22 17.35
C SER A 170 -9.94 -8.55 18.07
N ALA A 171 -9.75 -8.27 19.37
CA ALA A 171 -10.71 -7.52 20.18
C ALA A 171 -10.98 -6.10 19.64
N LEU A 172 -9.93 -5.38 19.25
CA LEU A 172 -10.05 -4.01 18.75
C LEU A 172 -10.91 -3.93 17.48
N LEU A 173 -10.72 -4.80 16.49
CA LEU A 173 -11.59 -4.77 15.30
C LEU A 173 -13.04 -5.15 15.62
N ALA A 174 -13.23 -6.04 16.59
CA ALA A 174 -14.53 -6.62 16.86
C ALA A 174 -15.45 -5.70 17.69
N MET A 175 -14.90 -4.73 18.45
CA MET A 175 -15.64 -3.76 19.26
C MET A 175 -15.87 -2.44 18.50
N SER A 176 -17.13 -2.11 18.20
CA SER A 176 -17.49 -0.91 17.43
C SER A 176 -17.09 0.42 18.09
N LEU A 177 -17.20 0.52 19.42
CA LEU A 177 -16.81 1.73 20.17
C LEU A 177 -15.32 2.09 20.00
N SER A 178 -14.45 1.11 19.73
CA SER A 178 -13.01 1.35 19.51
C SER A 178 -12.72 2.15 18.23
N LYS A 179 -13.68 2.21 17.30
CA LYS A 179 -13.55 2.95 16.04
C LYS A 179 -13.62 4.46 16.26
N ILE A 180 -14.39 4.93 17.25
CA ILE A 180 -14.69 6.36 17.46
C ILE A 180 -13.40 7.21 17.55
N PRO A 181 -12.40 6.87 18.39
CA PRO A 181 -11.16 7.65 18.44
C PRO A 181 -10.45 7.75 17.08
N LEU A 182 -10.46 6.67 16.29
CA LEU A 182 -9.83 6.68 14.97
C LEU A 182 -10.64 7.50 13.97
N THR A 183 -11.98 7.46 14.02
CA THR A 183 -12.85 8.34 13.23
C THR A 183 -12.57 9.82 13.53
N LEU A 184 -12.45 10.20 14.79
CA LEU A 184 -12.11 11.57 15.18
C LEU A 184 -10.68 11.95 14.73
N ALA A 185 -9.72 11.04 14.87
CA ALA A 185 -8.34 11.25 14.42
C ALA A 185 -8.26 11.42 12.90
N VAL A 186 -8.99 10.62 12.13
CA VAL A 186 -9.07 10.73 10.66
C VAL A 186 -9.72 12.05 10.26
N SER A 187 -10.82 12.46 10.90
CA SER A 187 -11.46 13.75 10.60
C SER A 187 -10.56 14.95 10.92
N TRP A 188 -9.84 14.91 12.04
CA TRP A 188 -8.83 15.93 12.37
C TRP A 188 -7.66 15.93 11.37
N ALA A 189 -7.15 14.76 11.03
CA ALA A 189 -6.05 14.59 10.08
C ALA A 189 -6.44 15.08 8.69
N PHE A 190 -7.68 14.83 8.28
CA PHE A 190 -8.22 15.29 7.00
C PHE A 190 -8.21 16.81 6.92
N LYS A 191 -8.76 17.50 7.93
CA LYS A 191 -8.68 18.97 8.03
C LYS A 191 -7.24 19.45 7.90
N LYS A 192 -6.33 18.86 8.67
CA LYS A 192 -4.91 19.26 8.66
C LYS A 192 -4.23 18.99 7.31
N CYS A 193 -4.59 17.92 6.63
CA CYS A 193 -4.05 17.53 5.32
C CYS A 193 -4.43 18.54 4.22
N ILE A 194 -5.66 19.07 4.25
CA ILE A 194 -6.17 19.97 3.20
C ILE A 194 -6.22 21.44 3.60
N THR A 195 -5.75 21.82 4.78
CA THR A 195 -5.61 23.23 5.17
C THR A 195 -4.24 23.75 4.72
N PRO A 196 -4.17 24.85 3.95
CA PRO A 196 -2.89 25.43 3.56
C PRO A 196 -2.14 25.96 4.79
N PRO A 197 -0.82 25.69 4.93
CA PRO A 197 -0.05 26.16 6.07
C PRO A 197 0.34 27.65 5.96
N ASN A 198 0.30 28.21 4.76
CA ASN A 198 0.71 29.58 4.45
C ASN A 198 -0.40 30.29 3.65
N PRO A 199 -0.45 31.64 3.68
CA PRO A 199 -1.41 32.39 2.86
C PRO A 199 -1.19 32.19 1.35
N PRO A 200 -2.12 32.67 0.51
CA PRO A 200 -1.93 32.70 -0.95
C PRO A 200 -0.65 33.45 -1.36
N PRO A 201 -0.11 33.21 -2.57
CA PRO A 201 1.00 33.95 -3.15
C PRO A 201 0.74 35.47 -3.16
N GLU A 202 1.79 36.25 -2.96
CA GLU A 202 1.74 37.71 -3.11
C GLU A 202 1.88 38.11 -4.58
N ASN A 203 1.49 39.34 -4.95
CA ASN A 203 1.58 39.83 -6.34
C ASN A 203 3.00 39.80 -6.95
N LYS A 204 4.04 39.75 -6.11
CA LYS A 204 5.45 39.66 -6.51
C LYS A 204 5.90 38.22 -6.80
N ASP A 205 5.13 37.22 -6.38
CA ASP A 205 5.45 35.82 -6.60
C ASP A 205 5.10 35.46 -8.05
N THR A 206 5.96 34.68 -8.72
CA THR A 206 5.66 34.22 -10.08
C THR A 206 4.74 33.00 -10.00
N PRO A 207 3.46 33.09 -10.41
CA PRO A 207 2.56 31.94 -10.38
C PRO A 207 3.03 30.89 -11.38
N ILE A 208 2.96 29.62 -10.98
CA ILE A 208 3.21 28.50 -11.88
C ILE A 208 1.86 28.20 -12.53
N THR A 209 1.74 28.45 -13.83
CA THR A 209 0.51 28.19 -14.57
C THR A 209 0.19 26.70 -14.54
N SER A 210 -1.03 26.36 -14.14
CA SER A 210 -1.59 25.04 -14.37
C SER A 210 -3.04 25.14 -14.84
N ASN A 211 -3.54 24.02 -15.34
CA ASN A 211 -4.72 23.91 -16.20
C ASN A 211 -5.98 24.60 -15.65
N VAL A 212 -6.99 24.75 -16.51
CA VAL A 212 -8.31 25.38 -16.26
C VAL A 212 -8.99 24.95 -14.94
N MET A 213 -8.72 23.74 -14.44
CA MET A 213 -9.28 23.22 -13.17
C MET A 213 -8.58 23.70 -11.89
N GLU A 214 -7.42 24.36 -11.98
CA GLU A 214 -6.77 25.00 -10.82
C GLU A 214 -7.40 26.36 -10.47
N MET A 215 -8.69 26.52 -10.77
CA MET A 215 -9.49 27.68 -10.38
C MET A 215 -9.19 28.04 -8.93
N THR A 216 -8.95 29.31 -8.67
CA THR A 216 -8.80 29.91 -7.32
C THR A 216 -9.89 29.41 -6.36
N TRP A 217 -11.09 29.13 -6.88
CA TRP A 217 -12.17 28.48 -6.16
C TRP A 217 -11.80 27.11 -5.56
N TYR A 218 -11.17 26.22 -6.33
CA TYR A 218 -10.82 24.87 -5.87
C TYR A 218 -9.75 24.92 -4.77
N THR A 219 -8.75 25.77 -4.91
CA THR A 219 -7.68 25.90 -3.89
C THR A 219 -8.13 26.67 -2.65
N ALA A 220 -9.06 27.62 -2.77
CA ALA A 220 -9.49 28.49 -1.67
C ALA A 220 -10.75 27.99 -0.92
N LYS A 221 -11.75 27.45 -1.63
CA LYS A 221 -13.06 27.09 -1.04
C LYS A 221 -13.29 25.59 -0.87
N SER A 222 -12.75 24.74 -1.76
CA SER A 222 -12.92 23.27 -1.66
C SER A 222 -12.49 22.71 -0.29
N PRO A 223 -11.37 23.15 0.33
CA PRO A 223 -10.96 22.65 1.64
C PRO A 223 -12.01 22.83 2.74
N PHE A 224 -12.74 23.95 2.71
CA PHE A 224 -13.80 24.23 3.68
C PHE A 224 -14.94 23.22 3.53
N TYR A 225 -15.50 23.08 2.34
CA TYR A 225 -16.61 22.15 2.09
C TYR A 225 -16.22 20.69 2.35
N ALA A 226 -15.04 20.27 1.86
CA ALA A 226 -14.54 18.91 2.08
C ALA A 226 -14.34 18.63 3.57
N THR A 227 -13.77 19.59 4.33
CA THR A 227 -13.61 19.45 5.78
C THR A 227 -14.95 19.34 6.48
N THR A 228 -15.91 20.22 6.14
CA THR A 228 -17.26 20.19 6.74
C THR A 228 -17.94 18.85 6.49
N LEU A 229 -17.92 18.35 5.25
CA LEU A 229 -18.47 17.03 4.91
C LEU A 229 -17.79 15.90 5.70
N GLN A 230 -16.47 15.94 5.84
CA GLN A 230 -15.73 14.94 6.60
C GLN A 230 -16.11 14.94 8.10
N TYR A 231 -16.26 16.13 8.71
CA TYR A 231 -16.69 16.20 10.10
C TYR A 231 -18.13 15.72 10.27
N LEU A 232 -19.05 16.10 9.37
CA LEU A 232 -20.43 15.60 9.40
C LEU A 232 -20.47 14.08 9.29
N ALA A 233 -19.73 13.48 8.34
CA ALA A 233 -19.65 12.04 8.19
C ALA A 233 -19.04 11.35 9.41
N GLY A 234 -17.96 11.91 9.97
CA GLY A 234 -17.32 11.35 11.17
C GLY A 234 -18.19 11.45 12.43
N LEU A 235 -18.93 12.55 12.60
CA LEU A 235 -19.89 12.73 13.69
C LEU A 235 -21.09 11.80 13.53
N ALA A 236 -21.63 11.66 12.31
CA ALA A 236 -22.70 10.72 12.02
C ALA A 236 -22.27 9.28 12.35
N GLU A 237 -21.06 8.88 11.93
CA GLU A 237 -20.50 7.58 12.25
C GLU A 237 -20.38 7.34 13.76
N ALA A 238 -19.79 8.28 14.49
CA ALA A 238 -19.64 8.17 15.94
C ALA A 238 -21.00 8.13 16.65
N ALA A 239 -21.96 8.96 16.23
CA ALA A 239 -23.31 8.99 16.78
C ALA A 239 -24.04 7.66 16.52
N THR A 240 -23.99 7.12 15.31
CA THR A 240 -24.62 5.82 15.00
C THR A 240 -23.97 4.67 15.77
N ILE A 241 -22.64 4.69 15.94
CA ILE A 241 -21.93 3.69 16.75
C ILE A 241 -22.40 3.76 18.22
N LEU A 242 -22.48 4.94 18.81
CA LEU A 242 -22.96 5.12 20.18
C LEU A 242 -24.42 4.67 20.31
N ALA A 243 -25.28 5.13 19.40
CA ALA A 243 -26.69 4.81 19.42
C ALA A 243 -26.97 3.30 19.28
N TRP A 244 -26.17 2.59 18.48
CA TRP A 244 -26.28 1.15 18.33
C TRP A 244 -25.87 0.36 19.59
N ASN A 245 -24.89 0.85 20.36
CA ASN A 245 -24.46 0.20 21.60
C ASN A 245 -25.37 0.53 22.80
N TYR A 246 -26.11 1.65 22.76
CA TYR A 246 -27.01 2.11 23.83
C TYR A 246 -28.47 2.22 23.40
N LYS A 247 -28.99 1.18 22.73
CA LYS A 247 -30.33 1.17 22.10
C LYS A 247 -31.50 1.50 23.02
N SER A 248 -31.37 1.27 24.32
CA SER A 248 -32.43 1.55 25.30
C SER A 248 -32.67 3.04 25.50
N SER A 249 -31.73 3.91 25.09
CA SER A 249 -31.88 5.36 25.22
C SER A 249 -32.83 5.93 24.15
N PRO A 250 -33.80 6.80 24.52
CA PRO A 250 -34.66 7.48 23.55
C PRO A 250 -33.88 8.27 22.49
N VAL A 251 -32.78 8.91 22.89
CA VAL A 251 -31.88 9.65 21.97
C VAL A 251 -31.27 8.70 20.94
N SER A 252 -30.91 7.49 21.35
CA SER A 252 -30.34 6.48 20.45
C SER A 252 -31.36 6.03 19.40
N GLN A 253 -32.64 5.92 19.78
CA GLN A 253 -33.70 5.58 18.83
C GLN A 253 -33.89 6.67 17.77
N VAL A 254 -33.87 7.94 18.17
CA VAL A 254 -33.94 9.09 17.24
C VAL A 254 -32.73 9.14 16.30
N ILE A 255 -31.53 8.91 16.82
CA ILE A 255 -30.31 8.88 16.01
C ILE A 255 -30.37 7.76 14.98
N LEU A 256 -30.76 6.55 15.40
CA LEU A 256 -30.86 5.39 14.51
C LEU A 256 -31.93 5.61 13.44
N SER A 257 -33.11 6.14 13.78
CA SER A 257 -34.16 6.42 12.79
C SER A 257 -33.79 7.53 11.80
N SER A 258 -32.91 8.45 12.19
CA SER A 258 -32.48 9.57 11.34
C SER A 258 -31.27 9.26 10.46
N LEU A 259 -30.30 8.47 10.97
CA LEU A 259 -29.01 8.25 10.32
C LEU A 259 -28.85 6.84 9.71
N VAL A 260 -29.82 5.94 9.91
CA VAL A 260 -29.80 4.58 9.36
C VAL A 260 -31.02 4.39 8.47
N PHE A 261 -30.76 4.06 7.20
CA PHE A 261 -31.79 3.78 6.19
C PHE A 261 -32.37 2.37 6.38
N SER A 262 -33.48 2.07 5.71
CA SER A 262 -34.19 0.78 5.83
C SER A 262 -33.33 -0.45 5.50
N THR A 263 -32.34 -0.32 4.61
CA THR A 263 -31.41 -1.40 4.26
C THR A 263 -30.16 -1.43 5.16
N GLY A 264 -30.04 -0.46 6.07
CA GLY A 264 -28.87 -0.23 6.90
C GLY A 264 -28.59 -1.38 7.87
N ARG A 265 -27.29 -1.56 8.14
CA ARG A 265 -26.74 -2.61 9.02
C ARG A 265 -25.81 -1.98 10.06
N PRO A 266 -26.30 -1.12 10.96
CA PRO A 266 -25.48 -0.40 11.94
C PRO A 266 -24.65 -1.32 12.84
N GLN A 267 -25.06 -2.58 13.03
CA GLN A 267 -24.28 -3.66 13.64
C GLN A 267 -22.87 -3.89 13.07
N ASN A 268 -22.63 -3.47 11.83
CA ASN A 268 -21.37 -3.67 11.13
C ASN A 268 -20.46 -2.44 11.22
N LEU A 269 -20.90 -1.33 11.82
CA LEU A 269 -20.10 -0.11 12.03
C LEU A 269 -18.99 -0.35 13.05
N ARG A 270 -17.89 -0.93 12.59
CA ARG A 270 -16.70 -1.24 13.37
C ARG A 270 -15.47 -1.13 12.48
N LEU A 271 -14.29 -1.27 13.08
CA LEU A 271 -13.07 -1.39 12.29
C LEU A 271 -13.07 -2.74 11.56
N SER A 272 -13.14 -2.69 10.24
CA SER A 272 -12.80 -3.82 9.37
C SER A 272 -11.31 -3.78 9.06
N PRO A 273 -10.69 -4.86 8.55
CA PRO A 273 -9.32 -4.79 8.05
C PRO A 273 -9.12 -3.69 7.02
N VAL A 274 -10.11 -3.45 6.16
CA VAL A 274 -10.07 -2.41 5.13
C VAL A 274 -10.04 -1.02 5.76
N THR A 275 -10.98 -0.70 6.65
CA THR A 275 -11.03 0.62 7.28
C THR A 275 -9.90 0.81 8.29
N ALA A 276 -9.41 -0.24 8.95
CA ALA A 276 -8.23 -0.18 9.81
C ALA A 276 -6.97 0.20 9.03
N VAL A 277 -6.68 -0.51 7.93
CA VAL A 277 -5.54 -0.20 7.06
C VAL A 277 -5.69 1.21 6.51
N ALA A 278 -6.87 1.54 5.97
CA ALA A 278 -7.19 2.86 5.44
C ALA A 278 -6.98 3.98 6.46
N GLY A 279 -7.48 3.84 7.69
CA GLY A 279 -7.33 4.85 8.73
C GLY A 279 -5.86 5.08 9.08
N VAL A 280 -5.08 4.00 9.22
CA VAL A 280 -3.65 4.12 9.53
C VAL A 280 -2.85 4.69 8.37
N THR A 281 -3.06 4.23 7.14
CA THR A 281 -2.36 4.77 5.98
C THR A 281 -2.73 6.23 5.73
N PHE A 282 -3.97 6.62 6.02
CA PHE A 282 -4.41 8.01 6.01
C PHE A 282 -3.64 8.88 7.01
N LEU A 283 -3.51 8.42 8.26
CA LEU A 283 -2.74 9.12 9.29
C LEU A 283 -1.26 9.22 8.94
N VAL A 284 -0.66 8.16 8.40
CA VAL A 284 0.73 8.14 7.92
C VAL A 284 0.92 9.12 6.77
N GLY A 285 0.04 9.09 5.76
CA GLY A 285 0.08 10.05 4.65
C GLY A 285 -0.05 11.48 5.15
N THR A 286 -0.95 11.73 6.10
CA THR A 286 -1.09 13.06 6.72
C THR A 286 0.18 13.48 7.45
N ALA A 287 0.81 12.59 8.22
CA ALA A 287 2.06 12.87 8.91
C ALA A 287 3.19 13.23 7.94
N ILE A 288 3.32 12.50 6.82
CA ILE A 288 4.27 12.83 5.75
C ILE A 288 3.96 14.23 5.22
N ARG A 289 2.71 14.54 4.90
CA ARG A 289 2.32 15.86 4.38
C ARG A 289 2.64 16.99 5.35
N LEU A 290 2.32 16.85 6.63
CA LEU A 290 2.65 17.85 7.65
C LEU A 290 4.16 18.01 7.84
N LEU A 291 4.93 16.93 7.72
CA LEU A 291 6.38 16.99 7.71
C LEU A 291 6.89 17.79 6.49
N THR A 292 6.29 17.61 5.32
CA THR A 292 6.67 18.40 4.12
C THR A 292 6.36 19.88 4.27
N PHE A 293 5.22 20.24 4.87
CA PHE A 293 4.89 21.64 5.16
C PHE A 293 5.96 22.27 6.05
N ARG A 294 6.41 21.53 7.08
CA ARG A 294 7.45 21.99 7.99
C ARG A 294 8.81 22.14 7.31
N TYR A 295 9.18 21.20 6.42
CA TYR A 295 10.48 21.22 5.73
C TYR A 295 10.57 22.33 4.67
N LEU A 296 9.50 22.56 3.91
CA LEU A 296 9.46 23.69 2.97
C LEU A 296 9.23 25.04 3.67
N GLY A 297 8.59 25.03 4.84
CA GLY A 297 8.28 26.24 5.59
C GLY A 297 7.49 27.22 4.74
N LYS A 298 8.00 28.45 4.60
CA LYS A 298 7.36 29.55 3.85
C LYS A 298 7.22 29.29 2.34
N PHE A 299 7.99 28.37 1.77
CA PHE A 299 7.96 28.09 0.32
C PHE A 299 6.79 27.19 -0.10
N PHE A 300 6.13 26.50 0.85
CA PHE A 300 5.00 25.64 0.50
C PHE A 300 3.71 26.45 0.37
N ARG A 301 3.09 26.43 -0.81
CA ARG A 301 1.77 27.05 -1.04
C ARG A 301 0.85 26.13 -1.83
N PHE A 302 -0.45 26.20 -1.54
CA PHE A 302 -1.46 25.45 -2.29
C PHE A 302 -1.65 26.00 -3.70
N GLN A 303 -1.46 27.30 -3.91
CA GLN A 303 -1.29 27.88 -5.24
C GLN A 303 0.20 27.87 -5.56
N ALA A 304 0.60 27.14 -6.60
CA ALA A 304 2.00 26.96 -6.95
C ALA A 304 2.62 28.29 -7.40
N SER A 305 3.72 28.71 -6.76
CA SER A 305 4.45 29.91 -7.17
C SER A 305 5.94 29.82 -6.83
N ILE A 306 6.76 30.49 -7.63
CA ILE A 306 8.17 30.74 -7.34
C ILE A 306 8.26 32.10 -6.65
N GLN A 307 8.73 32.10 -5.39
CA GLN A 307 8.97 33.31 -4.62
C GLN A 307 10.29 33.97 -5.04
N SER A 308 10.43 35.28 -4.80
CA SER A 308 11.65 36.02 -5.17
C SER A 308 12.91 35.48 -4.47
N ASP A 309 12.76 35.02 -3.22
CA ASP A 309 13.81 34.43 -2.38
C ASP A 309 13.72 32.90 -2.28
N HIS A 310 13.07 32.24 -3.25
CA HIS A 310 12.85 30.79 -3.23
C HIS A 310 14.17 30.02 -3.19
N GLN A 311 14.27 29.05 -2.27
CA GLN A 311 15.42 28.17 -2.12
C GLN A 311 15.05 26.73 -2.45
N LEU A 312 15.98 26.00 -3.07
CA LEU A 312 15.80 24.60 -3.37
C LEU A 312 15.97 23.75 -2.09
N VAL A 313 14.87 23.15 -1.61
CA VAL A 313 14.89 22.27 -0.44
C VAL A 313 15.15 20.83 -0.85
N THR A 314 16.28 20.28 -0.40
CA THR A 314 16.74 18.93 -0.79
C THR A 314 16.84 17.94 0.38
N GLY A 315 16.61 18.40 1.61
CA GLY A 315 16.70 17.60 2.84
C GLY A 315 15.39 16.94 3.28
N GLY A 316 15.47 16.04 4.26
CA GLY A 316 14.31 15.39 4.86
C GLY A 316 13.50 14.57 3.83
N PRO A 317 12.17 14.71 3.76
CA PRO A 317 11.36 14.00 2.76
C PRO A 317 11.78 14.26 1.30
N TYR A 318 12.35 15.44 1.01
CA TYR A 318 12.84 15.84 -0.31
C TYR A 318 14.17 15.17 -0.70
N SER A 319 14.82 14.43 0.21
CA SER A 319 15.98 13.60 -0.15
C SER A 319 15.59 12.22 -0.68
N ILE A 320 14.31 11.83 -0.54
CA ILE A 320 13.80 10.51 -0.90
C ILE A 320 12.98 10.59 -2.20
N VAL A 321 12.08 11.57 -2.28
CA VAL A 321 11.23 11.80 -3.46
C VAL A 321 11.16 13.29 -3.75
N ARG A 322 10.99 13.65 -5.03
CA ARG A 322 10.88 15.07 -5.44
C ARG A 322 9.67 15.78 -4.84
N HIS A 323 8.58 15.03 -4.74
CA HIS A 323 7.24 15.53 -4.46
C HIS A 323 6.60 14.79 -3.27
N PRO A 324 7.17 14.89 -2.07
CA PRO A 324 6.69 14.13 -0.91
C PRO A 324 5.29 14.56 -0.47
N SER A 325 4.90 15.82 -0.68
CA SER A 325 3.57 16.33 -0.35
C SER A 325 2.48 15.76 -1.27
N TYR A 326 2.78 15.62 -2.56
CA TYR A 326 1.90 14.97 -3.53
C TYR A 326 1.86 13.45 -3.32
N THR A 327 3.00 12.83 -3.00
CA THR A 327 3.04 11.41 -2.59
C THR A 327 2.11 11.16 -1.40
N ALA A 328 2.19 12.03 -0.39
CA ALA A 328 1.30 12.00 0.75
C ALA A 328 -0.17 12.22 0.36
N LEU A 329 -0.45 13.12 -0.58
CA LEU A 329 -1.81 13.38 -1.08
C LEU A 329 -2.43 12.14 -1.73
N LEU A 330 -1.66 11.43 -2.56
CA LEU A 330 -2.11 10.19 -3.21
C LEU A 330 -2.42 9.10 -2.19
N ILE A 331 -1.57 8.96 -1.16
CA ILE A 331 -1.80 8.03 -0.04
C ILE A 331 -3.07 8.45 0.73
N THR A 332 -3.22 9.72 1.09
CA THR A 332 -4.37 10.16 1.87
C THR A 332 -5.68 10.06 1.09
N HIS A 333 -5.72 10.37 -0.21
CA HIS A 333 -6.97 10.27 -0.97
C HIS A 333 -7.45 8.83 -1.15
N THR A 334 -6.53 7.93 -1.52
CA THR A 334 -6.85 6.50 -1.64
C THR A 334 -7.28 5.90 -0.30
N SER A 335 -6.55 6.23 0.77
CA SER A 335 -6.88 5.79 2.13
C SER A 335 -8.20 6.35 2.62
N TRP A 336 -8.47 7.63 2.37
CA TRP A 336 -9.74 8.28 2.73
C TRP A 336 -10.92 7.63 2.03
N PHE A 337 -10.78 7.28 0.75
CA PHE A 337 -11.81 6.57 0.01
C PHE A 337 -12.18 5.24 0.68
N PHE A 338 -11.18 4.41 1.01
CA PHE A 338 -11.43 3.15 1.71
C PHE A 338 -11.93 3.34 3.14
N TRP A 339 -11.56 4.43 3.82
CA TRP A 339 -12.10 4.79 5.12
C TRP A 339 -13.60 5.12 5.03
N GLN A 340 -13.99 5.91 4.03
CA GLN A 340 -15.34 6.43 3.88
C GLN A 340 -16.32 5.42 3.28
N PHE A 341 -15.85 4.53 2.40
CA PHE A 341 -16.70 3.61 1.62
C PHE A 341 -16.40 2.12 1.83
N GLY A 342 -15.33 1.80 2.58
CA GLY A 342 -14.97 0.43 2.91
C GLY A 342 -15.98 -0.25 3.85
N GLU A 343 -15.85 -1.57 3.99
CA GLU A 343 -16.64 -2.32 4.97
C GLU A 343 -16.51 -1.71 6.37
N GLY A 344 -17.64 -1.56 7.07
CA GLY A 344 -17.67 -0.97 8.40
C GLY A 344 -17.68 0.56 8.44
N SER A 345 -17.71 1.25 7.28
CA SER A 345 -17.90 2.70 7.22
C SER A 345 -19.36 3.12 7.34
N TRP A 346 -19.60 4.34 7.81
CA TRP A 346 -20.95 4.89 7.91
C TRP A 346 -21.72 4.94 6.59
N VAL A 347 -21.08 5.33 5.48
CA VAL A 347 -21.79 5.43 4.18
C VAL A 347 -22.29 4.06 3.72
N ARG A 348 -21.53 3.00 3.99
CA ARG A 348 -21.89 1.65 3.59
C ARG A 348 -22.89 1.02 4.54
N GLU A 349 -22.61 1.05 5.85
CA GLU A 349 -23.43 0.32 6.82
C GLU A 349 -24.66 1.11 7.31
N SER A 350 -24.77 2.41 7.02
CA SER A 350 -26.05 3.14 7.22
C SER A 350 -27.13 2.72 6.20
N GLY A 351 -26.76 2.05 5.11
CA GLY A 351 -27.68 1.75 4.00
C GLY A 351 -27.78 2.89 2.98
N LEU A 352 -27.08 4.02 3.17
CA LEU A 352 -27.05 5.12 2.19
C LEU A 352 -26.62 4.61 0.82
N TRP A 353 -25.57 3.79 0.75
CA TRP A 353 -25.06 3.20 -0.49
C TRP A 353 -26.09 2.34 -1.24
N ASP A 354 -27.09 1.76 -0.57
CA ASP A 354 -28.07 0.89 -1.25
C ASP A 354 -29.13 1.70 -1.99
N THR A 355 -29.33 2.96 -1.60
CA THR A 355 -30.28 3.87 -2.24
C THR A 355 -29.79 4.35 -3.61
N ALA A 356 -30.71 4.65 -4.54
CA ALA A 356 -30.34 5.18 -5.86
C ALA A 356 -29.57 6.51 -5.74
N PHE A 357 -30.01 7.38 -4.83
CA PHE A 357 -29.33 8.64 -4.52
C PHE A 357 -27.91 8.41 -4.01
N GLY A 358 -27.72 7.52 -3.03
CA GLY A 358 -26.41 7.21 -2.48
C GLY A 358 -25.46 6.62 -3.52
N LYS A 359 -25.93 5.71 -4.38
CA LYS A 359 -25.11 5.19 -5.49
C LYS A 359 -24.66 6.29 -6.44
N ALA A 360 -25.58 7.18 -6.85
CA ALA A 360 -25.27 8.28 -7.73
C ALA A 360 -24.29 9.27 -7.09
N PHE A 361 -24.59 9.72 -5.86
CA PHE A 361 -23.76 10.67 -5.12
C PHE A 361 -22.36 10.10 -4.86
N VAL A 362 -22.27 8.87 -4.37
CA VAL A 362 -20.99 8.26 -4.04
C VAL A 362 -20.18 7.96 -5.30
N SER A 363 -20.79 7.47 -6.38
CA SER A 363 -20.08 7.21 -7.63
C SER A 363 -19.56 8.50 -8.26
N LEU A 364 -20.37 9.57 -8.27
CA LEU A 364 -19.96 10.88 -8.77
C LEU A 364 -18.85 11.47 -7.90
N TYR A 365 -19.01 11.43 -6.58
CA TYR A 365 -18.02 11.95 -5.65
C TYR A 365 -16.70 11.18 -5.74
N ALA A 366 -16.76 9.84 -5.83
CA ALA A 366 -15.61 8.98 -6.06
C ALA A 366 -14.89 9.33 -7.36
N PHE A 367 -15.64 9.48 -8.45
CA PHE A 367 -15.08 9.87 -9.75
C PHE A 367 -14.39 11.24 -9.68
N VAL A 368 -15.08 12.27 -9.17
CA VAL A 368 -14.53 13.63 -9.03
C VAL A 368 -13.29 13.63 -8.14
N MET A 369 -13.32 12.95 -7.00
CA MET A 369 -12.18 12.94 -6.08
C MET A 369 -11.00 12.12 -6.62
N ILE A 370 -11.23 10.94 -7.17
CA ILE A 370 -10.14 10.07 -7.67
C ILE A 370 -9.56 10.66 -8.96
N VAL A 371 -10.39 10.88 -9.97
CA VAL A 371 -9.94 11.37 -11.27
C VAL A 371 -9.47 12.81 -11.17
N GLY A 372 -10.22 13.68 -10.47
CA GLY A 372 -9.84 15.07 -10.26
C GLY A 372 -8.53 15.21 -9.50
N THR A 373 -8.34 14.46 -8.41
CA THR A 373 -7.06 14.51 -7.66
C THR A 373 -5.91 13.98 -8.49
N LEU A 374 -6.08 12.86 -9.20
CA LEU A 374 -5.01 12.31 -10.04
C LEU A 374 -4.64 13.27 -11.17
N TYR A 375 -5.62 13.83 -11.87
CA TYR A 375 -5.40 14.78 -12.96
C TYR A 375 -4.67 16.04 -12.47
N LEU A 376 -5.18 16.65 -11.39
CA LEU A 376 -4.59 17.85 -10.80
C LEU A 376 -3.17 17.59 -10.29
N THR A 377 -2.97 16.49 -9.56
CA THR A 377 -1.69 16.18 -8.92
C THR A 377 -0.62 15.84 -9.96
N LEU A 378 -0.94 14.99 -10.94
CA LEU A 378 0.03 14.53 -11.93
C LEU A 378 0.44 15.63 -12.91
N GLY A 379 -0.52 16.42 -13.40
CA GLY A 379 -0.23 17.53 -14.32
C GLY A 379 0.60 18.62 -13.66
N ARG A 380 0.25 18.97 -12.41
CA ARG A 380 0.93 20.04 -11.66
C ARG A 380 2.38 19.71 -11.29
N MET A 381 2.66 18.46 -10.90
CA MET A 381 4.04 18.04 -10.60
C MET A 381 5.01 18.32 -11.74
N SER A 382 4.58 18.10 -12.99
CA SER A 382 5.42 18.34 -14.16
C SER A 382 5.69 19.83 -14.40
N ASN A 383 4.69 20.69 -14.18
CA ASN A 383 4.84 22.14 -14.34
C ASN A 383 5.73 22.72 -13.23
N GLU A 384 5.58 22.25 -11.99
CA GLU A 384 6.45 22.64 -10.88
C GLU A 384 7.90 22.18 -11.12
N ASP A 385 8.12 20.93 -11.58
CA ASP A 385 9.45 20.45 -11.94
C ASP A 385 10.11 21.34 -13.00
N LYS A 386 9.35 21.76 -14.02
CA LYS A 386 9.86 22.66 -15.06
C LYS A 386 10.22 24.03 -14.49
N ALA A 387 9.33 24.64 -13.71
CA ALA A 387 9.57 25.95 -13.10
C ALA A 387 10.77 25.93 -12.14
N LEU A 388 10.90 24.88 -11.33
CA LEU A 388 12.04 24.70 -10.43
C LEU A 388 13.34 24.47 -11.20
N ARG A 389 13.29 23.71 -12.30
CA ARG A 389 14.45 23.54 -13.19
C ARG A 389 14.87 24.85 -13.84
N ASP A 390 13.92 25.63 -14.36
CA ASP A 390 14.19 26.93 -14.99
C ASP A 390 14.80 27.91 -13.98
N ARG A 391 14.37 27.86 -12.71
CA ARG A 391 14.90 28.70 -11.63
C ARG A 391 16.28 28.28 -11.12
N PHE A 392 16.52 26.99 -10.90
CA PHE A 392 17.70 26.48 -10.19
C PHE A 392 18.74 25.80 -11.09
N GLY A 393 18.41 25.52 -12.35
CA GLY A 393 19.31 24.97 -13.37
C GLY A 393 20.06 23.73 -12.90
N LYS A 394 21.40 23.79 -12.90
CA LYS A 394 22.27 22.66 -12.52
C LYS A 394 22.05 22.16 -11.10
N GLN A 395 21.68 23.03 -10.15
CA GLN A 395 21.42 22.60 -8.78
C GLN A 395 20.22 21.64 -8.73
N TRP A 396 19.17 21.95 -9.47
CA TRP A 396 18.00 21.09 -9.64
C TRP A 396 18.37 19.78 -10.31
N ASP A 397 19.07 19.82 -11.45
CA ASP A 397 19.43 18.62 -12.20
C ASP A 397 20.29 17.64 -11.36
N ASN A 398 21.25 18.17 -10.60
CA ASN A 398 22.09 17.37 -9.70
C ASN A 398 21.26 16.69 -8.61
N TRP A 399 20.36 17.42 -7.95
CA TRP A 399 19.50 16.86 -6.90
C TRP A 399 18.45 15.88 -7.48
N ALA A 400 17.76 16.25 -8.55
CA ALA A 400 16.71 15.46 -9.16
C ALA A 400 17.24 14.11 -9.66
N SER A 401 18.47 14.07 -10.18
CA SER A 401 19.10 12.83 -10.62
C SER A 401 19.29 11.81 -9.48
N ARG A 402 19.44 12.25 -8.23
CA ARG A 402 19.55 11.38 -7.05
C ARG A 402 18.27 10.62 -6.72
N MET A 403 17.12 11.13 -7.18
CA MET A 403 15.82 10.56 -6.91
C MET A 403 15.56 9.27 -7.73
N SER A 404 16.41 8.98 -8.71
CA SER A 404 16.43 7.69 -9.43
C SER A 404 16.61 6.49 -8.49
N LEU A 405 17.26 6.67 -7.34
CA LEU A 405 17.43 5.62 -6.32
C LEU A 405 16.10 5.06 -5.81
N ALA A 406 15.07 5.91 -5.68
CA ALA A 406 13.74 5.47 -5.25
C ALA A 406 13.06 4.52 -6.26
N LYS A 407 13.54 4.50 -7.51
CA LYS A 407 13.03 3.61 -8.56
C LYS A 407 13.46 2.15 -8.36
N ILE A 408 14.61 1.91 -7.73
CA ILE A 408 15.21 0.57 -7.55
C ILE A 408 14.22 -0.48 -7.00
N PRO A 409 13.55 -0.27 -5.85
CA PRO A 409 12.60 -1.26 -5.33
C PRO A 409 11.43 -1.50 -6.30
N VAL A 410 10.99 -0.47 -7.02
CA VAL A 410 9.91 -0.58 -8.01
C VAL A 410 10.37 -1.40 -9.21
N VAL A 411 11.58 -1.18 -9.71
CA VAL A 411 12.18 -1.98 -10.81
C VAL A 411 12.22 -3.45 -10.43
N PHE A 412 12.68 -3.76 -9.22
CA PHE A 412 12.72 -5.14 -8.74
C PHE A 412 11.32 -5.77 -8.67
N ILE A 413 10.35 -5.08 -8.07
CA ILE A 413 8.97 -5.57 -7.96
C ILE A 413 8.36 -5.81 -9.34
N VAL A 414 8.48 -4.83 -10.25
CA VAL A 414 7.85 -4.88 -11.58
C VAL A 414 8.47 -5.97 -12.45
N THR A 415 9.80 -6.07 -12.48
CA THR A 415 10.49 -7.08 -13.29
C THR A 415 10.28 -8.49 -12.74
N TYR A 416 10.26 -8.66 -11.42
CA TYR A 416 9.88 -9.92 -10.78
C TYR A 416 8.42 -10.28 -11.06
N ALA A 417 7.49 -9.32 -10.94
CA ALA A 417 6.08 -9.53 -11.23
C ALA A 417 5.87 -9.97 -12.68
N PHE A 418 6.48 -9.28 -13.65
CA PHE A 418 6.39 -9.66 -15.05
C PHE A 418 6.98 -11.05 -15.32
N MET A 419 8.14 -11.38 -14.74
CA MET A 419 8.70 -12.73 -14.85
C MET A 419 7.74 -13.79 -14.30
N ARG A 420 7.09 -13.53 -13.15
CA ARG A 420 6.08 -14.44 -12.56
C ARG A 420 4.79 -14.50 -13.40
N CYS A 421 4.43 -13.40 -14.07
CA CYS A 421 3.29 -13.31 -14.97
C CYS A 421 3.44 -14.32 -16.12
N ILE A 422 4.57 -14.31 -16.83
CA ILE A 422 4.73 -15.13 -18.05
C ILE A 422 5.44 -16.48 -17.81
N ARG A 423 5.71 -16.85 -16.56
CA ARG A 423 6.25 -18.18 -16.22
C ARG A 423 5.12 -19.19 -16.00
N PRO A 424 5.16 -20.37 -16.63
CA PRO A 424 4.17 -21.41 -16.39
C PRO A 424 4.27 -21.93 -14.94
N PRO A 425 3.13 -22.08 -14.22
CA PRO A 425 3.14 -22.57 -12.84
C PRO A 425 3.39 -24.08 -12.75
N ASN A 426 3.10 -24.82 -13.82
CA ASN A 426 3.22 -26.28 -13.92
C ASN A 426 4.05 -26.65 -15.16
N PRO A 427 4.69 -27.84 -15.19
CA PRO A 427 5.42 -28.30 -16.38
C PRO A 427 4.52 -28.48 -17.61
N PRO A 428 5.06 -28.69 -18.82
CA PRO A 428 4.25 -29.04 -19.99
C PRO A 428 3.41 -30.31 -19.75
N PRO A 429 2.17 -30.39 -20.29
CA PRO A 429 1.39 -31.63 -20.31
C PRO A 429 2.07 -32.74 -21.13
N PRO A 430 1.82 -34.03 -20.79
CA PRO A 430 2.23 -35.16 -21.62
C PRO A 430 1.68 -35.06 -23.05
N THR A 431 2.43 -35.55 -24.03
CA THR A 431 2.10 -35.38 -25.46
C THR A 431 0.70 -35.87 -25.85
N GLY A 432 0.19 -36.92 -25.20
CA GLY A 432 -1.14 -37.48 -25.46
C GLY A 432 -2.34 -36.69 -24.89
N GLU A 433 -2.11 -35.73 -24.00
CA GLU A 433 -3.16 -34.90 -23.38
C GLU A 433 -3.26 -33.50 -24.01
N ARG A 434 -2.39 -33.20 -24.98
CA ARG A 434 -2.35 -31.92 -25.69
C ARG A 434 -3.47 -31.84 -26.70
N ILE A 435 -4.16 -30.70 -26.75
CA ILE A 435 -5.02 -30.37 -27.87
C ILE A 435 -4.10 -30.18 -29.08
N LYS A 436 -4.34 -30.94 -30.16
CA LYS A 436 -3.55 -30.86 -31.39
C LYS A 436 -3.81 -29.51 -32.05
N THR A 437 -2.89 -28.57 -31.87
CA THR A 437 -2.86 -27.33 -32.64
C THR A 437 -2.05 -27.56 -33.92
N THR A 438 -2.58 -27.11 -35.07
CA THR A 438 -1.86 -27.11 -36.36
C THR A 438 -1.01 -25.85 -36.53
N ASN A 439 -1.02 -24.96 -35.53
CA ASN A 439 -0.47 -23.63 -35.63
C ASN A 439 1.02 -23.56 -35.24
N ILE A 440 1.88 -23.36 -36.24
CA ILE A 440 3.34 -23.31 -36.08
C ILE A 440 3.77 -22.20 -35.10
N LEU A 441 3.08 -21.06 -35.05
CA LEU A 441 3.41 -19.95 -34.17
C LEU A 441 3.07 -20.27 -32.71
N GLU A 442 1.94 -20.92 -32.46
CA GLU A 442 1.54 -21.36 -31.12
C GLU A 442 2.49 -22.46 -30.60
N ILE A 443 2.82 -23.42 -31.46
CA ILE A 443 3.80 -24.47 -31.18
C ILE A 443 5.14 -23.82 -30.80
N ALA A 444 5.66 -22.93 -31.64
CA ALA A 444 6.93 -22.25 -31.37
C ALA A 444 6.92 -21.42 -30.07
N TRP A 445 5.78 -20.83 -29.70
CA TRP A 445 5.66 -20.05 -28.47
C TRP A 445 5.70 -20.92 -27.21
N TYR A 446 4.89 -21.98 -27.14
CA TYR A 446 4.73 -22.77 -25.92
C TYR A 446 5.66 -23.99 -25.84
N THR A 447 5.85 -24.76 -26.92
CA THR A 447 6.70 -25.97 -26.88
C THR A 447 8.20 -25.66 -26.80
N LYS A 448 8.64 -24.50 -27.31
CA LYS A 448 10.04 -24.03 -27.13
C LYS A 448 10.25 -23.22 -25.84
N ASN A 449 9.23 -23.16 -24.97
CA ASN A 449 9.26 -22.43 -23.69
C ASN A 449 9.59 -20.93 -23.84
N THR A 450 9.24 -20.27 -24.96
CA THR A 450 9.57 -18.86 -25.25
C THR A 450 9.21 -17.85 -24.14
N PRO A 451 8.10 -18.00 -23.39
CA PRO A 451 7.78 -17.15 -22.23
C PRO A 451 8.83 -17.19 -21.10
N GLY A 452 9.51 -18.32 -20.90
CA GLY A 452 10.52 -18.50 -19.86
C GLY A 452 11.77 -17.62 -20.08
N PRO A 453 12.46 -17.72 -21.23
CA PRO A 453 13.51 -16.79 -21.64
C PRO A 453 13.06 -15.33 -21.64
N ALA A 454 11.87 -14.99 -22.17
CA ALA A 454 11.37 -13.61 -22.18
C ALA A 454 11.25 -13.03 -20.74
N GLY A 455 10.71 -13.82 -19.80
CA GLY A 455 10.63 -13.41 -18.40
C GLY A 455 12.01 -13.20 -17.76
N ARG A 456 12.98 -14.07 -18.08
CA ARG A 456 14.37 -13.92 -17.62
C ARG A 456 15.06 -12.70 -18.22
N LEU A 457 14.86 -12.45 -19.51
CA LEU A 457 15.40 -11.28 -20.20
C LEU A 457 14.87 -9.99 -19.57
N GLN A 458 13.56 -9.91 -19.27
CA GLN A 458 13.01 -8.75 -18.57
C GLN A 458 13.61 -8.58 -17.17
N PHE A 459 13.80 -9.68 -16.43
CA PHE A 459 14.42 -9.62 -15.11
C PHE A 459 15.87 -9.12 -15.19
N ILE A 460 16.64 -9.61 -16.16
CA ILE A 460 18.00 -9.13 -16.44
C ILE A 460 17.99 -7.64 -16.81
N ALA A 461 17.10 -7.20 -17.71
CA ALA A 461 16.97 -5.78 -18.06
C ALA A 461 16.69 -4.91 -16.82
N GLY A 462 15.87 -5.39 -15.87
CA GLY A 462 15.66 -4.75 -14.58
C GLY A 462 16.94 -4.64 -13.73
N LEU A 463 17.76 -5.69 -13.70
CA LEU A 463 19.04 -5.65 -12.99
C LEU A 463 20.03 -4.68 -13.65
N LEU A 464 20.05 -4.59 -14.98
CA LEU A 464 20.87 -3.63 -15.72
C LEU A 464 20.42 -2.18 -15.44
N GLU A 465 19.11 -1.94 -15.35
CA GLU A 465 18.56 -0.65 -14.95
C GLU A 465 18.99 -0.27 -13.53
N ILE A 466 18.88 -1.19 -12.57
CA ILE A 466 19.33 -0.97 -11.19
C ILE A 466 20.85 -0.68 -11.15
N ALA A 467 21.65 -1.47 -11.87
CA ALA A 467 23.10 -1.27 -11.94
C ALA A 467 23.45 0.11 -12.51
N THR A 468 22.76 0.55 -13.56
CA THR A 468 22.95 1.87 -14.18
C THR A 468 22.58 3.00 -13.20
N ILE A 469 21.47 2.87 -12.48
CA ILE A 469 21.05 3.83 -11.45
C ILE A 469 22.11 3.92 -10.34
N LEU A 470 22.60 2.78 -9.82
CA LEU A 470 23.61 2.76 -8.77
C LEU A 470 24.93 3.37 -9.26
N ALA A 471 25.40 2.99 -10.45
CA ALA A 471 26.65 3.49 -11.00
C ALA A 471 26.62 5.01 -11.23
N TRP A 472 25.49 5.55 -11.69
CA TRP A 472 25.30 6.99 -11.85
C TRP A 472 25.34 7.75 -10.52
N ASN A 473 24.70 7.21 -9.48
CA ASN A 473 24.57 7.88 -8.19
C ASN A 473 25.79 7.75 -7.29
N PHE A 474 26.64 6.75 -7.53
CA PHE A 474 27.86 6.50 -6.78
C PHE A 474 29.09 6.53 -7.69
N PRO A 475 29.41 7.67 -8.32
CA PRO A 475 30.49 7.75 -9.32
C PRO A 475 31.89 7.49 -8.73
N ALA A 476 32.06 7.69 -7.41
CA ALA A 476 33.31 7.40 -6.70
C ALA A 476 33.61 5.89 -6.57
N HIS A 477 32.62 5.01 -6.79
CA HIS A 477 32.83 3.58 -6.68
C HIS A 477 33.58 3.04 -7.92
N PRO A 478 34.61 2.18 -7.77
CA PRO A 478 35.47 1.75 -8.88
C PRO A 478 34.71 1.11 -10.06
N LEU A 479 33.66 0.34 -9.76
CA LEU A 479 32.85 -0.33 -10.79
C LEU A 479 31.94 0.62 -11.58
N SER A 480 31.66 1.82 -11.07
CA SER A 480 30.66 2.71 -11.67
C SER A 480 31.05 3.14 -13.08
N LYS A 481 32.34 3.44 -13.31
CA LYS A 481 32.84 3.81 -14.63
C LYS A 481 32.70 2.67 -15.64
N ALA A 482 33.04 1.45 -15.24
CA ALA A 482 32.92 0.26 -16.08
C ALA A 482 31.45 -0.03 -16.43
N ILE A 483 30.56 -0.01 -15.43
CA ILE A 483 29.12 -0.24 -15.63
C ILE A 483 28.53 0.82 -16.58
N LEU A 484 28.81 2.10 -16.36
CA LEU A 484 28.30 3.17 -17.24
C LEU A 484 28.85 3.03 -18.66
N SER A 485 30.12 2.67 -18.83
CA SER A 485 30.70 2.46 -20.17
C SER A 485 30.08 1.29 -20.95
N LEU A 486 29.55 0.29 -20.25
CA LEU A 486 28.91 -0.88 -20.86
C LEU A 486 27.42 -0.69 -21.09
N LEU A 487 26.73 0.02 -20.18
CA LEU A 487 25.27 0.10 -20.14
C LEU A 487 24.71 1.45 -20.62
N VAL A 488 25.55 2.46 -20.84
CA VAL A 488 25.15 3.77 -21.36
C VAL A 488 25.80 3.97 -22.73
N PHE A 489 24.96 4.04 -23.75
CA PHE A 489 25.33 4.19 -25.15
C PHE A 489 25.40 5.67 -25.55
N ASN A 490 25.87 5.95 -26.77
CA ASN A 490 26.00 7.31 -27.29
C ASN A 490 24.69 8.11 -27.17
N GLY A 491 24.77 9.28 -26.53
CA GLY A 491 23.62 10.14 -26.27
C GLY A 491 22.74 9.72 -25.08
N GLY A 492 23.14 8.70 -24.31
CA GLY A 492 22.47 8.29 -23.08
C GLY A 492 22.51 9.35 -21.99
N ARG A 493 21.42 9.45 -21.21
CA ARG A 493 21.21 10.40 -20.13
C ARG A 493 20.79 9.64 -18.86
N PRO A 494 21.71 8.93 -18.19
CA PRO A 494 21.39 8.15 -16.98
C PRO A 494 20.80 8.99 -15.84
N SER A 495 21.04 10.31 -15.82
CA SER A 495 20.40 11.24 -14.88
C SER A 495 18.87 11.29 -14.99
N GLN A 496 18.30 10.86 -16.12
CA GLN A 496 16.86 10.83 -16.37
C GLN A 496 16.21 9.50 -15.99
N LEU A 497 16.94 8.53 -15.43
CA LEU A 497 16.40 7.23 -14.99
C LEU A 497 15.51 7.35 -13.74
N HIS A 498 14.35 7.96 -13.87
CA HIS A 498 13.39 8.14 -12.78
C HIS A 498 12.09 7.38 -13.03
N LEU A 499 11.26 7.25 -12.00
CA LEU A 499 9.90 6.77 -12.14
C LEU A 499 9.07 7.88 -12.81
N SER A 500 8.80 7.76 -14.11
CA SER A 500 7.89 8.67 -14.82
C SER A 500 6.43 8.26 -14.61
N THR A 501 5.48 9.12 -14.98
CA THR A 501 4.05 8.78 -15.00
C THR A 501 3.77 7.55 -15.86
N ALA A 502 4.40 7.44 -17.03
CA ALA A 502 4.28 6.28 -17.91
C ALA A 502 4.80 5.00 -17.24
N SER A 503 6.00 5.03 -16.65
CA SER A 503 6.54 3.86 -15.95
C SER A 503 5.73 3.52 -14.68
N ALA A 504 5.15 4.50 -13.98
CA ALA A 504 4.29 4.26 -12.83
C ALA A 504 2.99 3.54 -13.25
N ILE A 505 2.31 4.02 -14.29
CA ILE A 505 1.13 3.37 -14.86
C ILE A 505 1.49 1.98 -15.37
N GLY A 506 2.58 1.86 -16.12
CA GLY A 506 3.06 0.58 -16.66
C GLY A 506 3.36 -0.44 -15.58
N GLY A 507 4.08 -0.03 -14.53
CA GLY A 507 4.38 -0.86 -13.37
C GLY A 507 3.12 -1.32 -12.64
N ALA A 508 2.14 -0.42 -12.44
CA ALA A 508 0.87 -0.76 -11.81
C ALA A 508 0.07 -1.78 -12.64
N MET A 509 0.01 -1.61 -13.96
CA MET A 509 -0.64 -2.55 -14.87
C MET A 509 0.03 -3.94 -14.85
N ILE A 510 1.36 -3.99 -14.85
CA ILE A 510 2.12 -5.25 -14.73
C ILE A 510 1.79 -5.96 -13.42
N VAL A 511 1.83 -5.24 -12.30
CA VAL A 511 1.55 -5.82 -10.98
C VAL A 511 0.11 -6.30 -10.90
N ALA A 512 -0.87 -5.50 -11.32
CA ALA A 512 -2.28 -5.88 -11.33
C ALA A 512 -2.54 -7.11 -12.23
N GLY A 513 -2.03 -7.10 -13.46
CA GLY A 513 -2.16 -8.24 -14.38
C GLY A 513 -1.50 -9.51 -13.85
N THR A 514 -0.36 -9.37 -13.16
CA THR A 514 0.32 -10.49 -12.49
C THR A 514 -0.52 -11.04 -11.34
N LEU A 515 -1.12 -10.17 -10.50
CA LEU A 515 -1.97 -10.62 -9.39
C LEU A 515 -3.18 -11.39 -9.88
N ILE A 516 -3.82 -10.93 -10.97
CA ILE A 516 -4.92 -11.66 -11.62
C ILE A 516 -4.44 -13.05 -12.06
N ARG A 517 -3.30 -13.14 -12.77
CA ARG A 517 -2.75 -14.43 -13.21
C ARG A 517 -2.40 -15.35 -12.05
N LEU A 518 -1.79 -14.84 -10.99
CA LEU A 518 -1.46 -15.64 -9.81
C LEU A 518 -2.72 -16.13 -9.10
N ALA A 519 -3.79 -15.34 -9.06
CA ALA A 519 -5.09 -15.80 -8.55
C ALA A 519 -5.65 -16.93 -9.42
N THR A 520 -5.57 -16.81 -10.75
CA THR A 520 -5.98 -17.86 -11.69
C THR A 520 -5.14 -19.13 -11.54
N TYR A 521 -3.81 -19.01 -11.41
CA TYR A 521 -2.91 -20.15 -11.21
C TYR A 521 -3.25 -20.92 -9.93
N ARG A 522 -3.46 -20.20 -8.82
CA ARG A 522 -3.86 -20.82 -7.55
C ARG A 522 -5.21 -21.52 -7.68
N LYS A 523 -6.13 -20.93 -8.44
CA LYS A 523 -7.51 -21.44 -8.55
C LYS A 523 -7.62 -22.67 -9.44
N LEU A 524 -6.95 -22.68 -10.60
CA LEU A 524 -6.88 -23.87 -11.47
C LEU A 524 -5.90 -24.93 -10.94
N GLY A 525 -4.90 -24.56 -10.14
CA GLY A 525 -3.95 -25.50 -9.55
C GLY A 525 -3.26 -26.35 -10.61
N LYS A 526 -3.38 -27.68 -10.50
CA LYS A 526 -2.78 -28.66 -11.44
C LYS A 526 -3.32 -28.53 -12.88
N PHE A 527 -4.55 -28.01 -13.04
CA PHE A 527 -5.20 -27.86 -14.34
C PHE A 527 -4.62 -26.72 -15.18
N PHE A 528 -3.93 -25.75 -14.56
CA PHE A 528 -3.34 -24.64 -15.29
C PHE A 528 -2.11 -25.09 -16.09
N ARG A 529 -2.20 -25.10 -17.41
CA ARG A 529 -1.07 -25.34 -18.32
C ARG A 529 -1.04 -24.27 -19.39
N PHE A 530 0.15 -23.92 -19.85
CA PHE A 530 0.33 -22.97 -20.95
C PHE A 530 -0.01 -23.60 -22.30
N GLU A 531 0.14 -24.92 -22.42
CA GLU A 531 -0.29 -25.69 -23.58
C GLU A 531 -1.72 -26.17 -23.34
N ALA A 532 -2.61 -25.90 -24.30
CA ALA A 532 -4.02 -26.24 -24.19
C ALA A 532 -4.16 -27.75 -24.06
N SER A 533 -4.72 -28.22 -22.93
CA SER A 533 -4.80 -29.64 -22.62
C SER A 533 -6.02 -29.93 -21.75
N ILE A 534 -6.74 -30.99 -22.10
CA ILE A 534 -7.80 -31.55 -21.29
C ILE A 534 -7.20 -32.73 -20.53
N GLN A 535 -6.73 -32.46 -19.31
CA GLN A 535 -6.16 -33.48 -18.41
C GLN A 535 -7.18 -34.54 -17.99
N LYS A 536 -6.69 -35.73 -17.61
CA LYS A 536 -7.53 -36.72 -16.92
C LYS A 536 -8.09 -36.11 -15.62
N ASP A 537 -9.38 -36.30 -15.38
CA ASP A 537 -10.15 -35.70 -14.27
C ASP A 537 -10.27 -34.16 -14.31
N HIS A 538 -10.23 -33.53 -15.49
CA HIS A 538 -10.41 -32.09 -15.61
C HIS A 538 -11.76 -31.65 -15.01
N GLN A 539 -11.73 -30.61 -14.17
CA GLN A 539 -12.93 -30.04 -13.57
C GLN A 539 -13.20 -28.64 -14.11
N LEU A 540 -14.46 -28.33 -14.40
CA LEU A 540 -14.89 -26.98 -14.75
C LEU A 540 -14.91 -26.10 -13.50
N VAL A 541 -14.01 -25.10 -13.46
CA VAL A 541 -13.90 -24.14 -12.37
C VAL A 541 -14.72 -22.89 -12.69
N THR A 542 -15.67 -22.55 -11.83
CA THR A 542 -16.66 -21.48 -12.08
C THR A 542 -16.66 -20.37 -11.03
N ASP A 543 -15.81 -20.46 -10.01
CA ASP A 543 -15.73 -19.53 -8.89
C ASP A 543 -14.38 -18.80 -8.81
N GLY A 544 -14.30 -17.78 -7.94
CA GLY A 544 -13.14 -16.89 -7.88
C GLY A 544 -13.05 -16.00 -9.14
N PRO A 545 -11.88 -15.84 -9.78
CA PRO A 545 -11.76 -15.04 -11.00
C PRO A 545 -12.67 -15.49 -12.15
N TYR A 546 -13.01 -16.79 -12.21
CA TYR A 546 -13.88 -17.40 -13.23
C TYR A 546 -15.36 -17.09 -13.05
N ALA A 547 -15.75 -16.47 -11.93
CA ALA A 547 -17.11 -15.99 -11.73
C ALA A 547 -17.39 -14.67 -12.49
N PHE A 548 -16.35 -13.98 -12.97
CA PHE A 548 -16.47 -12.67 -13.60
C PHE A 548 -16.23 -12.71 -15.11
N VAL A 549 -15.27 -13.52 -15.56
CA VAL A 549 -14.92 -13.70 -16.98
C VAL A 549 -14.48 -15.15 -17.22
N ARG A 550 -14.65 -15.66 -18.45
CA ARG A 550 -14.27 -17.04 -18.81
C ARG A 550 -12.76 -17.29 -18.79
N HIS A 551 -11.96 -16.29 -19.18
CA HIS A 551 -10.50 -16.40 -19.28
C HIS A 551 -9.75 -15.32 -18.48
N PRO A 552 -9.84 -15.33 -17.14
CA PRO A 552 -9.23 -14.30 -16.29
C PRO A 552 -7.69 -14.24 -16.41
N SER A 553 -7.05 -15.37 -16.74
CA SER A 553 -5.60 -15.40 -17.01
C SER A 553 -5.21 -14.57 -18.24
N TYR A 554 -6.06 -14.52 -19.27
CA TYR A 554 -5.85 -13.69 -20.46
C TYR A 554 -6.12 -12.23 -20.16
N THR A 555 -7.11 -11.89 -19.31
CA THR A 555 -7.27 -10.54 -18.76
C THR A 555 -5.96 -10.04 -18.15
N GLY A 556 -5.29 -10.88 -17.36
CA GLY A 556 -4.00 -10.52 -16.76
C GLY A 556 -2.86 -10.32 -17.78
N LEU A 557 -2.86 -11.05 -18.90
CA LEU A 557 -1.91 -10.78 -20.00
C LEU A 557 -2.21 -9.46 -20.69
N VAL A 558 -3.48 -9.25 -21.09
CA VAL A 558 -3.96 -8.05 -21.79
C VAL A 558 -3.66 -6.80 -20.97
N LEU A 559 -3.71 -6.91 -19.64
CA LEU A 559 -3.33 -5.81 -18.76
C LEU A 559 -1.80 -5.65 -18.62
N SER A 560 -1.06 -6.74 -18.43
CA SER A 560 0.38 -6.67 -18.15
C SER A 560 1.25 -6.29 -19.35
N HIS A 561 0.87 -6.65 -20.58
CA HIS A 561 1.70 -6.44 -21.76
C HIS A 561 1.77 -4.96 -22.21
N PRO A 562 0.66 -4.21 -22.31
CA PRO A 562 0.72 -2.77 -22.49
C PRO A 562 1.47 -2.07 -21.34
N GLY A 563 1.32 -2.57 -20.12
CA GLY A 563 2.09 -2.09 -18.97
C GLY A 563 3.60 -2.29 -19.13
N TRP A 564 4.02 -3.44 -19.66
CA TRP A 564 5.40 -3.76 -20.01
C TRP A 564 5.97 -2.79 -21.07
N VAL A 565 5.15 -2.38 -22.05
CA VAL A 565 5.53 -1.36 -23.03
C VAL A 565 5.75 -0.02 -22.33
N LEU A 566 4.79 0.45 -21.53
CA LEU A 566 4.93 1.73 -20.82
C LEU A 566 6.15 1.73 -19.88
N TRP A 567 6.46 0.61 -19.25
CA TRP A 567 7.63 0.46 -18.37
C TRP A 567 8.95 0.59 -19.13
N ASN A 568 9.10 -0.16 -20.23
CA ASN A 568 10.39 -0.27 -20.94
C ASN A 568 10.61 0.83 -21.97
N PHE A 569 9.55 1.50 -22.45
CA PHE A 569 9.63 2.50 -23.53
C PHE A 569 9.20 3.90 -23.10
N GLY A 570 8.58 4.02 -21.92
CA GLY A 570 8.22 5.32 -21.35
C GLY A 570 9.45 6.19 -21.08
N GLN A 571 9.22 7.49 -20.87
CA GLN A 571 10.26 8.39 -20.37
C GLN A 571 10.84 7.86 -19.05
N GLY A 572 12.14 8.02 -18.85
CA GLY A 572 12.81 7.54 -17.65
C GLY A 572 13.08 6.03 -17.61
N SER A 573 12.73 5.28 -18.67
CA SER A 573 13.06 3.86 -18.82
C SER A 573 14.52 3.64 -19.21
N TRP A 574 15.08 2.50 -18.82
CA TRP A 574 16.46 2.17 -19.19
C TRP A 574 16.70 2.11 -20.69
N VAL A 575 15.79 1.54 -21.49
CA VAL A 575 15.95 1.45 -22.95
C VAL A 575 16.09 2.83 -23.60
N LYS A 576 15.32 3.80 -23.12
CA LYS A 576 15.34 5.16 -23.65
C LYS A 576 16.52 5.97 -23.11
N GLU A 577 16.68 6.01 -21.79
CA GLU A 577 17.66 6.90 -21.15
C GLU A 577 19.09 6.35 -21.16
N SER A 578 19.29 5.04 -21.39
CA SER A 578 20.64 4.51 -21.68
C SER A 578 21.17 4.94 -23.04
N GLY A 579 20.31 5.42 -23.95
CA GLY A 579 20.67 5.65 -25.35
C GLY A 579 20.64 4.39 -26.21
N LEU A 580 20.25 3.21 -25.68
CA LEU A 580 20.12 1.98 -26.46
C LEU A 580 19.21 2.20 -27.68
N TRP A 581 18.07 2.86 -27.48
CA TRP A 581 17.11 3.22 -28.54
C TRP A 581 17.69 4.12 -29.64
N ASN A 582 18.78 4.85 -29.37
CA ASN A 582 19.42 5.71 -30.38
C ASN A 582 20.30 4.90 -31.35
N THR A 583 20.72 3.69 -30.96
CA THR A 583 21.55 2.80 -31.78
C THR A 583 20.69 1.98 -32.74
N LEU A 584 21.23 1.66 -33.93
CA LEU A 584 20.53 0.78 -34.90
C LEU A 584 20.28 -0.61 -34.30
N VAL A 585 21.28 -1.18 -33.64
CA VAL A 585 21.20 -2.49 -32.97
C VAL A 585 20.11 -2.48 -31.90
N GLY A 586 20.08 -1.45 -31.05
CA GLY A 586 19.06 -1.31 -30.02
C GLY A 586 17.65 -1.18 -30.61
N LYS A 587 17.46 -0.39 -31.67
CA LYS A 587 16.16 -0.33 -32.36
C LYS A 587 15.71 -1.69 -32.89
N VAL A 588 16.60 -2.42 -33.55
CA VAL A 588 16.28 -3.75 -34.10
C VAL A 588 15.95 -4.74 -32.99
N LEU A 589 16.79 -4.85 -31.95
CA LEU A 589 16.57 -5.78 -30.83
C LEU A 589 15.30 -5.45 -30.05
N VAL A 590 15.07 -4.18 -29.76
CA VAL A 590 13.93 -3.74 -28.97
C VAL A 590 12.63 -3.84 -29.78
N LEU A 591 12.64 -3.46 -31.06
CA LEU A 591 11.46 -3.56 -31.92
C LEU A 591 11.11 -5.02 -32.22
N SER A 592 12.10 -5.87 -32.49
CA SER A 592 11.86 -7.31 -32.68
C SER A 592 11.30 -7.95 -31.41
N TYR A 593 11.87 -7.65 -30.23
CA TYR A 593 11.33 -8.12 -28.96
C TYR A 593 9.91 -7.59 -28.71
N PHE A 594 9.65 -6.31 -28.98
CA PHE A 594 8.30 -5.72 -28.88
C PHE A 594 7.30 -6.42 -29.79
N VAL A 595 7.65 -6.63 -31.07
CA VAL A 595 6.76 -7.27 -32.04
C VAL A 595 6.44 -8.69 -31.59
N ILE A 596 7.45 -9.46 -31.20
CA ILE A 596 7.29 -10.83 -30.69
C ILE A 596 6.38 -10.83 -29.46
N MET A 597 6.61 -9.94 -28.49
CA MET A 597 5.87 -9.91 -27.23
C MET A 597 4.41 -9.45 -27.39
N ILE A 598 4.15 -8.40 -28.18
CA ILE A 598 2.80 -7.84 -28.34
C ILE A 598 2.00 -8.59 -29.38
N PHE A 599 2.53 -8.79 -30.59
CA PHE A 599 1.78 -9.50 -31.63
C PHE A 599 1.67 -10.99 -31.32
N GLY A 600 2.72 -11.60 -30.77
CA GLY A 600 2.64 -12.99 -30.28
C GLY A 600 1.56 -13.13 -29.21
N MET A 601 1.51 -12.24 -28.23
CA MET A 601 0.47 -12.27 -27.19
C MET A 601 -0.93 -12.01 -27.75
N LEU A 602 -1.12 -10.99 -28.59
CA LEU A 602 -2.44 -10.64 -29.15
C LEU A 602 -2.98 -11.76 -30.03
N TYR A 603 -2.13 -12.32 -30.89
CA TYR A 603 -2.47 -13.47 -31.73
C TYR A 603 -2.90 -14.68 -30.88
N LEU A 604 -2.18 -14.96 -29.80
CA LEU A 604 -2.49 -16.05 -28.89
C LEU A 604 -3.80 -15.82 -28.16
N VAL A 605 -4.05 -14.64 -27.60
CA VAL A 605 -5.30 -14.38 -26.85
C VAL A 605 -6.50 -14.44 -27.78
N LEU A 606 -6.44 -13.85 -28.97
CA LEU A 606 -7.59 -13.73 -29.85
C LEU A 606 -7.99 -15.05 -30.51
N ASN A 607 -7.03 -15.84 -30.99
CA ASN A 607 -7.35 -17.09 -31.69
C ASN A 607 -7.64 -18.24 -30.73
N ARG A 608 -6.92 -18.30 -29.61
CA ARG A 608 -6.95 -19.46 -28.72
C ARG A 608 -8.17 -19.52 -27.79
N ILE A 609 -8.76 -18.37 -27.48
CA ILE A 609 -9.98 -18.30 -26.65
C ILE A 609 -11.09 -19.15 -27.27
N ALA A 610 -11.29 -19.04 -28.59
CA ALA A 610 -12.33 -19.79 -29.29
C ALA A 610 -12.09 -21.31 -29.25
N ASP A 611 -10.85 -21.74 -29.49
CA ASP A 611 -10.47 -23.15 -29.48
C ASP A 611 -10.57 -23.76 -28.07
N GLU A 612 -10.14 -23.03 -27.04
CA GLU A 612 -10.25 -23.47 -25.65
C GLU A 612 -11.71 -23.58 -25.21
N ASP A 613 -12.56 -22.63 -25.59
CA ASP A 613 -13.99 -22.69 -25.29
C ASP A 613 -14.69 -23.83 -26.02
N ALA A 614 -14.35 -24.07 -27.30
CA ALA A 614 -14.86 -25.20 -28.05
C ALA A 614 -14.47 -26.54 -27.40
N ALA A 615 -13.21 -26.67 -26.97
CA ALA A 615 -12.72 -27.86 -26.28
C ALA A 615 -13.38 -28.06 -24.90
N LEU A 616 -13.53 -26.99 -24.11
CA LEU A 616 -14.23 -27.04 -22.82
C LEU A 616 -15.71 -27.38 -23.00
N ARG A 617 -16.37 -26.82 -24.01
CA ARG A 617 -17.75 -27.13 -24.36
C ARG A 617 -17.91 -28.59 -24.79
N GLN A 618 -16.99 -29.11 -25.59
CA GLN A 618 -16.98 -30.52 -26.00
C GLN A 618 -16.83 -31.45 -24.79
N GLN A 619 -15.96 -31.10 -23.84
CA GLN A 619 -15.69 -31.93 -22.65
C GLN A 619 -16.81 -31.88 -21.61
N PHE A 620 -17.39 -30.70 -21.34
CA PHE A 620 -18.31 -30.48 -20.22
C PHE A 620 -19.79 -30.32 -20.64
N GLY A 621 -20.06 -30.18 -21.95
CA GLY A 621 -21.41 -30.11 -22.53
C GLY A 621 -22.30 -29.08 -21.84
N LYS A 622 -23.47 -29.53 -21.37
CA LYS A 622 -24.49 -28.67 -20.73
C LYS A 622 -23.97 -27.86 -19.55
N ARG A 623 -23.04 -28.41 -18.74
CA ARG A 623 -22.48 -27.67 -17.59
C ARG A 623 -21.69 -26.45 -18.02
N TRP A 624 -20.99 -26.53 -19.15
CA TRP A 624 -20.30 -25.39 -19.72
C TRP A 624 -21.30 -24.37 -20.28
N ASP A 625 -22.33 -24.81 -21.00
CA ASP A 625 -23.36 -23.92 -21.55
C ASP A 625 -24.09 -23.12 -20.46
N GLU A 626 -24.45 -23.77 -19.34
CA GLU A 626 -25.08 -23.11 -18.19
C GLU A 626 -24.17 -22.08 -17.52
N TRP A 627 -22.88 -22.38 -17.40
CA TRP A 627 -21.91 -21.46 -16.84
C TRP A 627 -21.62 -20.29 -17.78
N ALA A 628 -21.42 -20.54 -19.08
CA ALA A 628 -21.17 -19.52 -20.09
C ALA A 628 -22.35 -18.54 -20.23
N LYS A 629 -23.59 -18.99 -20.01
CA LYS A 629 -24.77 -18.09 -19.91
C LYS A 629 -24.69 -17.15 -18.70
N LYS A 630 -24.17 -17.62 -17.56
CA LYS A 630 -24.00 -16.80 -16.34
C LYS A 630 -22.81 -15.85 -16.45
N VAL A 631 -21.76 -16.27 -17.14
CA VAL A 631 -20.51 -15.52 -17.33
C VAL A 631 -20.26 -15.35 -18.83
N PRO A 632 -20.96 -14.42 -19.49
CA PRO A 632 -20.86 -14.28 -20.95
C PRO A 632 -19.53 -13.68 -21.41
N TYR A 633 -18.85 -12.95 -20.53
CA TYR A 633 -17.65 -12.17 -20.89
C TYR A 633 -16.41 -13.07 -21.04
N TYR A 634 -15.68 -12.93 -22.15
CA TYR A 634 -14.45 -13.69 -22.37
C TYR A 634 -13.31 -13.23 -21.45
N ILE A 635 -12.96 -11.93 -21.51
CA ILE A 635 -11.78 -11.38 -20.83
C ILE A 635 -12.04 -10.07 -20.07
N ILE A 636 -13.02 -9.26 -20.46
CA ILE A 636 -13.32 -7.97 -19.81
C ILE A 636 -14.81 -7.95 -19.49
N PRO A 637 -15.22 -7.77 -18.21
CA PRO A 637 -16.63 -7.65 -17.86
C PRO A 637 -17.32 -6.53 -18.63
N GLY A 638 -18.47 -6.81 -19.23
CA GLY A 638 -19.22 -5.84 -20.03
C GLY A 638 -18.78 -5.69 -21.49
N VAL A 639 -17.74 -6.42 -21.93
CA VAL A 639 -17.28 -6.45 -23.32
C VAL A 639 -17.48 -7.86 -23.89
N TRP A 640 -18.08 -7.95 -25.08
CA TRP A 640 -18.54 -9.19 -25.72
C TRP A 640 -17.54 -9.73 -26.73
#